data_AF-A0A523QX61-F1
#
_entry.id   AF-A0A523QX61-F1
#
_cell.length_a   1.000
_cell.length_b   1.000
_cell.length_c   1.000
_cell.angle_alpha   90.00
_cell.angle_beta   90.00
_cell.angle_gamma   90.00
#
_symmetry.space_group_name_H-M   'P 1'
#
loop_
_entity.id
_entity.type
_entity.pdbx_description
1 polymer ?
#
loop_
_entity_poly.entity_id
_entity_poly.type
_entity_poly.pdbx_seq_one_letter_code
_entity_poly.pdbx_strand_id
1 'polypeptide(L)'
;MKNRYLFFLVTLFIFLSPIIVLKGEEGETKTQYLLKLSSIGFPAAEKMKEAWGINELRLFKDKLYIGYGDAVVNTGPTDVIYFDIKNQKFVREFTVDDEAIYRYQVIDGKLVIPGPDATEDWKFGNIYILTEKGWVKKRTIPNGLHINQLTLFENKWYVATGTYFEFGEDEMFAFGGILCSEDEGNTWKLVYASPTDAQSVFRIGSLITFRDRLYVFPYAFSGMKKEEIPEEYHYYLSDTYENQYLIYTEDPLGLTDVILFDEKKWQYVDLIQIPNICYISPFTFKDKLIMSLLTGKYIDYLSLKKGLPGNASTFLLSFNGEATEILPFEYDLIRDIVIKKDKLLLLILKDYDYFIVETQDLENWKYYMIPRGIRTPKSIEFDGSSFYVGTEGGNIFKSIGTKELTDSSSLDNEKPLKFFGAAELPRDGKWYWAAITGWRKWGKLARFSCEVRKKNVINVVTENITSLSIYIPLTEIDKRKPVELKINNEKAFKDTLGGFTELICTKGNGISWNVEKGMGTAERFHYQRKIIGNTKIDLAGEEDAPSIGSFVADVLKWAVSADAAIIPQSGIKRGLKKGDIALEDIFDLHHRNTIRTFRVKGAELYRMMDFNIKQNENRLCQISGFNFTYRIANEQEKNSIVESSIDPAREYLVATTDYLVRRMESFFGDEVNCENRNISVNEAMMEWFKEFGTITQIESGIKRFKQR
;
A
#
# COMPACT_ATOMS: atom_id res chain seq x y z
N MET A 1 -42.35 -27.41 -63.45
CA MET A 1 -41.56 -27.97 -62.34
C MET A 1 -41.05 -26.78 -61.53
N LYS A 2 -41.73 -26.36 -60.45
CA LYS A 2 -41.68 -26.87 -59.07
C LYS A 2 -40.31 -26.70 -58.41
N ASN A 3 -40.16 -25.63 -57.62
CA ASN A 3 -39.32 -25.59 -56.43
C ASN A 3 -40.26 -25.52 -55.21
N ARG A 4 -40.11 -26.43 -54.25
CA ARG A 4 -40.95 -26.55 -53.06
C ARG A 4 -40.16 -26.20 -51.80
N TYR A 5 -40.76 -25.33 -51.00
CA TYR A 5 -40.52 -25.11 -49.58
C TYR A 5 -40.95 -26.32 -48.74
N LEU A 6 -40.32 -26.54 -47.58
CA LEU A 6 -41.00 -27.01 -46.38
C LEU A 6 -40.31 -26.52 -45.10
N PHE A 7 -41.11 -25.85 -44.27
CA PHE A 7 -40.83 -25.41 -42.90
C PHE A 7 -40.63 -26.61 -41.96
N PHE A 8 -39.75 -26.47 -40.96
CA PHE A 8 -39.73 -27.34 -39.77
C PHE A 8 -40.02 -26.49 -38.53
N LEU A 9 -41.11 -26.85 -37.84
CA LEU A 9 -41.45 -26.39 -36.49
C LEU A 9 -40.49 -27.05 -35.48
N VAL A 10 -39.94 -26.28 -34.55
CA VAL A 10 -39.38 -26.81 -33.29
C VAL A 10 -40.15 -26.19 -32.13
N THR A 11 -40.73 -27.08 -31.32
CA THR A 11 -41.65 -26.83 -30.23
C THR A 11 -40.91 -26.33 -29.00
N LEU A 12 -41.30 -25.16 -28.47
CA LEU A 12 -40.78 -24.56 -27.25
C LEU A 12 -41.54 -25.12 -26.03
N PHE A 13 -40.91 -25.92 -25.19
CA PHE A 13 -41.44 -26.32 -23.89
C PHE A 13 -41.04 -25.25 -22.85
N ILE A 14 -42.01 -24.43 -22.44
CA ILE A 14 -41.89 -23.49 -21.32
C ILE A 14 -42.26 -24.27 -20.05
N PHE A 15 -41.28 -24.56 -19.21
CA PHE A 15 -41.54 -24.94 -17.81
C PHE A 15 -41.77 -23.66 -17.00
N LEU A 16 -43.03 -23.45 -16.62
CA LEU A 16 -43.44 -22.47 -15.62
C LEU A 16 -43.01 -22.98 -14.23
N SER A 17 -42.01 -22.33 -13.63
CA SER A 17 -41.78 -22.40 -12.19
C SER A 17 -42.69 -21.37 -11.49
N PRO A 18 -43.36 -21.70 -10.38
CA PRO A 18 -44.25 -20.76 -9.70
C PRO A 18 -43.43 -19.66 -9.02
N ILE A 19 -43.65 -18.43 -9.50
CA ILE A 19 -43.26 -17.21 -8.80
C ILE A 19 -44.07 -17.16 -7.51
N ILE A 20 -43.44 -17.50 -6.38
CA ILE A 20 -43.93 -17.09 -5.07
C ILE A 20 -43.66 -15.59 -5.00
N VAL A 21 -44.68 -14.80 -5.33
CA VAL A 21 -44.74 -13.37 -5.05
C VAL A 21 -44.75 -13.24 -3.52
N LEU A 22 -43.58 -13.04 -2.92
CA LEU A 22 -43.48 -12.46 -1.59
C LEU A 22 -44.02 -11.03 -1.71
N LYS A 23 -45.25 -10.90 -1.24
CA LYS A 23 -45.97 -9.65 -1.04
C LYS A 23 -45.08 -8.74 -0.19
N GLY A 24 -44.76 -7.56 -0.72
CA GLY A 24 -43.86 -6.61 -0.08
C GLY A 24 -44.26 -6.32 1.36
N GLU A 25 -43.31 -6.56 2.26
CA GLU A 25 -43.26 -5.83 3.52
C GLU A 25 -42.86 -4.38 3.16
N GLU A 26 -43.63 -3.43 3.69
CA GLU A 26 -43.31 -2.02 3.65
C GLU A 26 -41.90 -1.83 4.21
N GLY A 27 -40.93 -1.59 3.32
CA GLY A 27 -39.53 -1.46 3.70
C GLY A 27 -39.37 -0.33 4.70
N GLU A 28 -38.85 -0.66 5.89
CA GLU A 28 -38.30 0.34 6.80
C GLU A 28 -37.35 1.25 6.01
N THR A 29 -37.64 2.55 6.04
CA THR A 29 -36.80 3.57 5.42
C THR A 29 -35.44 3.57 6.13
N LYS A 30 -34.47 2.82 5.59
CA LYS A 30 -33.07 2.85 6.03
C LYS A 30 -32.61 4.31 6.09
N THR A 31 -32.39 4.84 7.29
CA THR A 31 -31.99 6.23 7.46
C THR A 31 -30.54 6.39 7.01
N GLN A 32 -30.33 7.15 5.93
CA GLN A 32 -29.01 7.42 5.36
C GLN A 32 -28.60 8.86 5.61
N TYR A 33 -27.33 9.06 5.93
CA TYR A 33 -26.73 10.36 6.16
C TYR A 33 -25.48 10.53 5.31
N LEU A 34 -25.24 11.72 4.79
CA LEU A 34 -23.97 12.12 4.18
C LEU A 34 -23.08 12.80 5.22
N LEU A 35 -21.84 12.34 5.33
CA LEU A 35 -20.84 12.97 6.19
C LEU A 35 -20.27 14.24 5.58
N LYS A 36 -20.22 15.32 6.37
CA LYS A 36 -19.41 16.50 6.06
C LYS A 36 -18.03 16.33 6.70
N LEU A 37 -16.98 16.32 5.87
CA LEU A 37 -15.62 15.97 6.29
C LEU A 37 -14.63 17.13 6.17
N SER A 38 -13.71 17.19 7.13
CA SER A 38 -12.59 18.14 7.16
C SER A 38 -11.31 17.42 7.59
N SER A 39 -10.26 17.49 6.78
CA SER A 39 -8.98 16.85 7.09
C SER A 39 -8.29 17.51 8.27
N ILE A 40 -7.89 16.70 9.24
CA ILE A 40 -7.06 17.14 10.37
C ILE A 40 -5.57 17.12 10.02
N GLY A 41 -5.15 16.37 9.00
CA GLY A 41 -3.76 16.33 8.56
C GLY A 41 -3.43 15.20 7.59
N PHE A 42 -2.15 15.20 7.21
CA PHE A 42 -1.50 14.17 6.42
C PHE A 42 -0.12 13.85 7.03
N PRO A 43 -0.09 13.03 8.10
CA PRO A 43 1.10 12.88 8.95
C PRO A 43 2.27 12.15 8.27
N ALA A 44 2.00 11.30 7.28
CA ALA A 44 3.02 10.52 6.58
C ALA A 44 3.50 11.15 5.26
N ALA A 45 3.14 12.40 4.96
CA ALA A 45 3.40 13.04 3.66
C ALA A 45 4.89 13.11 3.26
N GLU A 46 5.78 13.08 4.24
CA GLU A 46 7.25 13.08 4.07
C GLU A 46 7.85 11.71 3.76
N LYS A 47 7.09 10.64 3.94
CA LYS A 47 7.48 9.28 3.59
C LYS A 47 7.26 9.05 2.09
N MET A 48 7.80 7.95 1.56
CA MET A 48 7.47 7.53 0.20
C MET A 48 5.98 7.25 0.04
N LYS A 49 5.47 7.38 -1.17
CA LYS A 49 4.04 7.38 -1.48
C LYS A 49 3.33 6.10 -1.00
N GLU A 50 4.00 4.98 -1.15
CA GLU A 50 3.51 3.65 -0.78
C GLU A 50 3.27 3.52 0.73
N ALA A 51 3.98 4.32 1.55
CA ALA A 51 3.79 4.35 3.00
C ALA A 51 2.59 5.18 3.44
N TRP A 52 1.99 6.00 2.56
CA TRP A 52 1.03 7.04 2.98
C TRP A 52 -0.27 6.49 3.56
N GLY A 53 -0.68 5.27 3.20
CA GLY A 53 -1.97 4.71 3.58
C GLY A 53 -2.18 4.64 5.09
N ILE A 54 -3.30 5.18 5.57
CA ILE A 54 -3.67 5.12 6.99
C ILE A 54 -4.36 3.79 7.28
N ASN A 55 -3.55 2.80 7.66
CA ASN A 55 -4.00 1.42 7.88
C ASN A 55 -4.89 1.27 9.11
N GLU A 56 -4.66 2.07 10.15
CA GLU A 56 -5.39 1.96 11.42
C GLU A 56 -5.53 3.34 12.07
N LEU A 57 -6.67 3.55 12.75
CA LEU A 57 -6.90 4.68 13.64
C LEU A 57 -7.37 4.17 14.99
N ARG A 58 -6.65 4.49 16.06
CA ARG A 58 -6.95 3.97 17.40
C ARG A 58 -6.95 5.03 18.47
N LEU A 59 -8.10 5.27 19.09
CA LEU A 59 -8.21 6.11 20.28
C LEU A 59 -7.73 5.37 21.51
N PHE A 60 -6.75 5.95 22.20
CA PHE A 60 -6.24 5.47 23.47
C PHE A 60 -5.78 6.65 24.34
N LYS A 61 -6.35 6.79 25.55
CA LYS A 61 -6.02 7.85 26.52
C LYS A 61 -5.98 9.27 25.88
N ASP A 62 -7.07 9.66 25.22
CA ASP A 62 -7.25 10.97 24.53
C ASP A 62 -6.28 11.27 23.37
N LYS A 63 -5.54 10.26 22.90
CA LYS A 63 -4.70 10.33 21.71
C LYS A 63 -5.30 9.45 20.62
N LEU A 64 -5.28 9.94 19.38
CA LEU A 64 -5.63 9.15 18.20
C LEU A 64 -4.34 8.64 17.57
N TYR A 65 -3.97 7.39 17.85
CA TYR A 65 -2.81 6.71 17.27
C TYR A 65 -3.09 6.33 15.81
N ILE A 66 -2.05 6.42 14.98
CA ILE A 66 -2.14 6.31 13.53
C ILE A 66 -1.22 5.20 13.06
N GLY A 67 -1.79 4.20 12.38
CA GLY A 67 -1.06 3.12 11.74
C GLY A 67 -0.87 3.45 10.26
N TYR A 68 0.34 3.32 9.75
CA TYR A 68 0.67 3.57 8.35
C TYR A 68 1.85 2.69 7.90
N GLY A 69 2.24 2.78 6.62
CA GLY A 69 3.30 1.96 6.02
C GLY A 69 2.77 0.79 5.21
N ASP A 70 3.66 0.13 4.47
CA ASP A 70 3.36 -1.02 3.64
C ASP A 70 4.49 -2.06 3.71
N ALA A 71 4.21 -3.22 4.31
CA ALA A 71 5.12 -4.35 4.41
C ALA A 71 5.32 -5.08 3.08
N VAL A 72 4.36 -5.03 2.15
CA VAL A 72 4.54 -5.63 0.82
C VAL A 72 5.60 -4.86 0.02
N VAL A 73 5.66 -3.54 0.21
CA VAL A 73 6.64 -2.66 -0.46
C VAL A 73 7.90 -2.44 0.38
N ASN A 74 7.90 -2.81 1.66
CA ASN A 74 8.97 -2.58 2.63
C ASN A 74 9.30 -1.08 2.78
N THR A 75 8.36 -0.34 3.40
CA THR A 75 8.47 1.13 3.57
C THR A 75 9.06 1.62 4.89
N GLY A 76 9.39 0.72 5.80
CA GLY A 76 9.86 1.03 7.15
C GLY A 76 11.34 1.44 7.23
N PRO A 77 11.83 1.69 8.46
CA PRO A 77 11.12 1.61 9.73
C PRO A 77 9.99 2.66 9.86
N THR A 78 8.99 2.36 10.70
CA THR A 78 7.73 3.12 10.77
C THR A 78 7.60 3.92 12.05
N ASP A 79 7.18 5.18 11.97
CA ASP A 79 7.05 6.04 13.15
C ASP A 79 5.74 5.80 13.89
N VAL A 80 5.78 5.78 15.22
CA VAL A 80 4.56 5.86 16.03
C VAL A 80 4.14 7.33 16.11
N ILE A 81 3.06 7.65 15.40
CA ILE A 81 2.47 8.99 15.36
C ILE A 81 1.09 8.94 16.00
N TYR A 82 0.79 9.93 16.83
CA TYR A 82 -0.58 10.16 17.30
C TYR A 82 -1.00 11.61 17.08
N PHE A 83 -2.31 11.83 16.92
CA PHE A 83 -2.91 13.15 17.00
C PHE A 83 -3.35 13.44 18.43
N ASP A 84 -2.74 14.45 19.04
CA ASP A 84 -3.12 15.00 20.33
C ASP A 84 -4.42 15.79 20.16
N ILE A 85 -5.54 15.24 20.63
CA ILE A 85 -6.87 15.82 20.42
C ILE A 85 -6.99 17.17 21.12
N LYS A 86 -6.38 17.31 22.30
CA LYS A 86 -6.45 18.53 23.12
C LYS A 86 -5.64 19.66 22.49
N ASN A 87 -4.41 19.37 22.06
CA ASN A 87 -3.50 20.36 21.50
C ASN A 87 -3.62 20.51 19.98
N GLN A 88 -4.45 19.69 19.32
CA GLN A 88 -4.71 19.67 17.89
C GLN A 88 -3.43 19.57 17.03
N LYS A 89 -2.52 18.66 17.40
CA LYS A 89 -1.24 18.48 16.72
C LYS A 89 -0.86 17.00 16.59
N PHE A 90 -0.13 16.66 15.53
CA PHE A 90 0.52 15.36 15.41
C PHE A 90 1.81 15.35 16.22
N VAL A 91 2.08 14.24 16.89
CA VAL A 91 3.30 14.02 17.67
C VAL A 91 3.88 12.67 17.27
N ARG A 92 5.16 12.69 16.86
CA ARG A 92 5.97 11.48 16.70
C ARG A 92 6.56 11.13 18.06
N GLU A 93 6.25 9.94 18.56
CA GLU A 93 6.59 9.51 19.93
C GLU A 93 7.69 8.44 19.95
N PHE A 94 7.74 7.60 18.90
CA PHE A 94 8.65 6.46 18.81
C PHE A 94 8.82 6.03 17.34
N THR A 95 9.70 5.06 17.06
CA THR A 95 9.85 4.42 15.75
C THR A 95 9.97 2.91 15.95
N VAL A 96 9.12 2.14 15.26
CA VAL A 96 9.19 0.68 15.23
C VAL A 96 10.15 0.24 14.13
N ASP A 97 10.90 -0.83 14.39
CA ASP A 97 11.81 -1.45 13.43
C ASP A 97 11.06 -2.42 12.50
N ASP A 98 9.86 -2.02 12.07
CA ASP A 98 8.95 -2.78 11.21
C ASP A 98 8.48 -1.95 10.02
N GLU A 99 8.17 -2.65 8.92
CA GLU A 99 7.85 -2.06 7.61
C GLU A 99 6.53 -1.26 7.60
N ALA A 100 5.63 -1.59 8.51
CA ALA A 100 4.34 -0.94 8.69
C ALA A 100 3.80 -1.08 10.11
N ILE A 101 2.88 -0.19 10.48
CA ILE A 101 1.96 -0.38 11.62
C ILE A 101 0.58 -0.62 11.01
N TYR A 102 0.19 -1.89 10.88
CA TYR A 102 -1.14 -2.26 10.38
C TYR A 102 -2.23 -2.21 11.44
N ARG A 103 -1.88 -2.27 12.73
CA ARG A 103 -2.89 -2.27 13.80
C ARG A 103 -2.35 -1.82 15.15
N TYR A 104 -3.24 -1.29 15.97
CA TYR A 104 -3.03 -1.08 17.40
C TYR A 104 -4.07 -1.88 18.18
N GLN A 105 -3.61 -2.66 19.14
CA GLN A 105 -4.48 -3.48 20.00
C GLN A 105 -4.45 -2.97 21.43
N VAL A 106 -5.56 -3.14 22.14
CA VAL A 106 -5.59 -2.92 23.59
C VAL A 106 -5.65 -4.28 24.25
N ILE A 107 -4.58 -4.66 24.92
CA ILE A 107 -4.42 -5.95 25.60
C ILE A 107 -4.03 -5.65 27.04
N ASP A 108 -4.82 -6.16 27.98
CA ASP A 108 -4.60 -5.90 29.42
C ASP A 108 -4.46 -4.39 29.74
N GLY A 109 -5.33 -3.57 29.13
CA GLY A 109 -5.31 -2.10 29.28
C GLY A 109 -4.10 -1.39 28.67
N LYS A 110 -3.15 -2.11 28.07
CA LYS A 110 -1.96 -1.56 27.40
C LYS A 110 -2.20 -1.47 25.90
N LEU A 111 -1.66 -0.44 25.27
CA LEU A 111 -1.65 -0.33 23.81
C LEU A 111 -0.47 -1.13 23.26
N VAL A 112 -0.73 -2.00 22.29
CA VAL A 112 0.24 -2.96 21.74
C VAL A 112 0.24 -2.87 20.22
N ILE A 113 1.43 -2.97 19.61
CA ILE A 113 1.63 -3.08 18.16
C ILE A 113 2.25 -4.46 17.88
N PRO A 114 1.57 -5.33 17.11
CA PRO A 114 2.18 -6.48 16.46
C PRO A 114 3.09 -6.01 15.31
N GLY A 115 4.32 -6.54 15.21
CA GLY A 115 5.26 -6.22 14.13
C GLY A 115 5.04 -7.09 12.88
N PRO A 116 4.43 -6.57 11.79
CA PRO A 116 3.99 -7.40 10.67
C PRO A 116 5.12 -7.81 9.71
N ASP A 117 6.28 -7.15 9.77
CA ASP A 117 7.45 -7.44 8.94
C ASP A 117 8.65 -6.64 9.48
N ALA A 118 9.61 -7.33 10.10
CA ALA A 118 10.74 -6.67 10.74
C ALA A 118 11.77 -6.21 9.70
N THR A 119 12.28 -4.98 9.87
CA THR A 119 13.40 -4.42 9.07
C THR A 119 14.76 -5.04 9.41
N GLU A 120 14.78 -5.87 10.44
CA GLU A 120 15.94 -6.60 10.97
C GLU A 120 15.97 -8.04 10.42
N ASP A 121 16.89 -8.88 10.91
CA ASP A 121 16.91 -10.31 10.57
C ASP A 121 15.60 -11.02 10.97
N TRP A 122 15.28 -12.16 10.37
CA TRP A 122 13.98 -12.81 10.61
C TRP A 122 14.04 -13.92 11.67
N LYS A 123 15.12 -14.00 12.47
CA LYS A 123 15.22 -14.97 13.56
C LYS A 123 14.22 -14.68 14.68
N PHE A 124 13.91 -13.40 14.89
CA PHE A 124 12.95 -12.95 15.89
C PHE A 124 12.03 -11.87 15.34
N GLY A 125 10.76 -11.94 15.73
CA GLY A 125 9.74 -10.93 15.48
C GLY A 125 9.57 -9.95 16.63
N ASN A 126 8.99 -8.79 16.30
CA ASN A 126 8.85 -7.66 17.20
C ASN A 126 7.41 -7.49 17.72
N ILE A 127 7.27 -7.18 19.01
CA ILE A 127 6.06 -6.56 19.56
C ILE A 127 6.44 -5.28 20.29
N TYR A 128 5.53 -4.31 20.31
CA TYR A 128 5.76 -3.03 20.97
C TYR A 128 4.63 -2.76 21.96
N ILE A 129 4.99 -2.41 23.19
CA ILE A 129 4.04 -2.22 24.29
C ILE A 129 4.21 -0.81 24.84
N LEU A 130 3.12 -0.05 24.89
CA LEU A 130 3.10 1.26 25.53
C LEU A 130 2.96 1.10 27.05
N THR A 131 4.05 1.41 27.76
CA THR A 131 4.11 1.41 29.23
C THR A 131 3.97 2.84 29.78
N GLU A 132 3.93 2.98 31.10
CA GLU A 132 3.97 4.30 31.75
C GLU A 132 5.26 5.09 31.47
N LYS A 133 6.36 4.39 31.15
CA LYS A 133 7.65 4.99 30.81
C LYS A 133 7.83 5.24 29.30
N GLY A 134 6.82 4.91 28.49
CA GLY A 134 6.87 4.98 27.02
C GLY A 134 6.85 3.61 26.35
N TRP A 135 7.11 3.61 25.04
CA TRP A 135 7.13 2.40 24.22
C TRP A 135 8.31 1.50 24.54
N VAL A 136 8.04 0.20 24.67
CA VAL A 136 9.04 -0.85 24.88
C VAL A 136 8.92 -1.86 23.74
N LYS A 137 10.01 -2.08 23.02
CA LYS A 137 10.16 -3.16 22.03
C LYS A 137 10.51 -4.47 22.74
N LYS A 138 9.83 -5.56 22.40
CA LYS A 138 10.25 -6.93 22.71
C LYS A 138 10.45 -7.70 21.42
N ARG A 139 11.68 -8.12 21.17
CA ARG A 139 12.10 -8.89 19.99
C ARG A 139 12.33 -10.33 20.40
N THR A 140 11.24 -11.07 20.63
CA THR A 140 11.27 -12.35 21.37
C THR A 140 10.47 -13.46 20.69
N ILE A 141 9.69 -13.16 19.65
CA ILE A 141 8.89 -14.17 18.95
C ILE A 141 9.79 -14.94 17.98
N PRO A 142 10.08 -16.23 18.18
CA PRO A 142 10.95 -16.99 17.29
C PRO A 142 10.37 -17.07 15.87
N ASN A 143 11.26 -16.92 14.88
CA ASN A 143 10.97 -16.88 13.45
C ASN A 143 9.99 -15.79 13.00
N GLY A 144 9.57 -14.87 13.90
CA GLY A 144 8.38 -14.02 13.75
C GLY A 144 8.45 -12.97 12.64
N LEU A 145 8.43 -13.40 11.38
CA LEU A 145 8.42 -12.55 10.20
C LEU A 145 7.12 -11.75 10.13
N HIS A 146 5.99 -12.46 10.19
CA HIS A 146 4.67 -11.85 10.09
C HIS A 146 3.86 -12.09 11.36
N ILE A 147 3.75 -11.05 12.19
CA ILE A 147 2.93 -11.05 13.40
C ILE A 147 1.61 -10.34 13.10
N ASN A 148 0.53 -11.12 12.97
CA ASN A 148 -0.74 -10.61 12.47
C ASN A 148 -1.60 -9.99 13.59
N GLN A 149 -1.70 -10.68 14.72
CA GLN A 149 -2.63 -10.33 15.80
C GLN A 149 -2.19 -10.95 17.12
N LEU A 150 -2.39 -10.21 18.22
CA LEU A 150 -2.33 -10.73 19.59
C LEU A 150 -3.73 -10.79 20.21
N THR A 151 -3.93 -11.71 21.16
CA THR A 151 -5.12 -11.76 22.02
C THR A 151 -4.75 -12.21 23.43
N LEU A 152 -5.64 -11.96 24.38
CA LEU A 152 -5.56 -12.46 25.76
C LEU A 152 -6.56 -13.61 25.93
N PHE A 153 -6.08 -14.74 26.44
CA PHE A 153 -6.91 -15.88 26.81
C PHE A 153 -6.33 -16.50 28.08
N GLU A 154 -7.15 -16.69 29.12
CA GLU A 154 -6.73 -17.23 30.43
C GLU A 154 -5.48 -16.56 31.02
N ASN A 155 -5.44 -15.23 30.98
CA ASN A 155 -4.30 -14.40 31.41
C ASN A 155 -2.97 -14.65 30.67
N LYS A 156 -3.00 -15.36 29.54
CA LYS A 156 -1.85 -15.62 28.68
C LYS A 156 -2.01 -14.88 27.36
N TRP A 157 -0.88 -14.44 26.82
CA TRP A 157 -0.84 -13.79 25.51
C TRP A 157 -0.70 -14.85 24.44
N TYR A 158 -1.56 -14.78 23.43
CA TYR A 158 -1.47 -15.61 22.24
C TYR A 158 -1.22 -14.73 21.03
N VAL A 159 -0.35 -15.18 20.14
CA VAL A 159 0.00 -14.44 18.91
C VAL A 159 -0.24 -15.30 17.68
N ALA A 160 -0.90 -14.70 16.69
CA ALA A 160 -1.18 -15.25 15.38
C ALA A 160 -0.01 -14.89 14.45
N THR A 161 0.61 -15.90 13.84
CA THR A 161 1.74 -15.68 12.94
C THR A 161 1.51 -16.26 11.56
N GLY A 162 2.07 -15.57 10.55
CA GLY A 162 2.28 -16.06 9.20
C GLY A 162 3.74 -16.41 8.93
N THR A 163 4.34 -17.15 9.87
CA THR A 163 5.77 -17.40 9.97
C THR A 163 6.09 -18.87 9.66
N TYR A 164 7.28 -19.14 9.13
CA TYR A 164 7.75 -20.51 8.90
C TYR A 164 8.29 -21.17 10.18
N PHE A 165 7.94 -22.44 10.39
CA PHE A 165 8.43 -23.31 11.46
C PHE A 165 8.95 -24.61 10.88
N GLU A 166 10.14 -25.02 11.31
CA GLU A 166 10.81 -26.26 10.92
C GLU A 166 10.66 -27.33 12.00
N PHE A 167 10.30 -28.56 11.63
CA PHE A 167 10.13 -29.69 12.53
C PHE A 167 10.90 -30.93 12.06
N GLY A 168 11.67 -31.53 12.98
CA GLY A 168 12.30 -32.84 12.79
C GLY A 168 13.47 -32.85 11.80
N GLU A 169 14.00 -34.06 11.55
CA GLU A 169 15.08 -34.30 10.57
C GLU A 169 14.58 -34.33 9.12
N ASP A 170 13.26 -34.44 8.90
CA ASP A 170 12.61 -34.59 7.59
C ASP A 170 12.18 -33.24 6.95
N GLU A 171 12.68 -32.11 7.44
CA GLU A 171 12.39 -30.76 6.89
C GLU A 171 10.87 -30.49 6.72
N MET A 172 10.03 -30.86 7.70
CA MET A 172 8.62 -30.47 7.67
C MET A 172 8.46 -28.98 7.98
N PHE A 173 7.82 -28.23 7.09
CA PHE A 173 7.58 -26.78 7.22
C PHE A 173 6.10 -26.44 7.45
N ALA A 174 5.81 -25.56 8.40
CA ALA A 174 4.49 -24.92 8.54
C ALA A 174 4.62 -23.39 8.43
N PHE A 175 3.76 -22.74 7.63
CA PHE A 175 3.77 -21.28 7.40
C PHE A 175 2.88 -20.47 8.37
N GLY A 176 2.05 -21.14 9.16
CA GLY A 176 1.21 -20.53 10.18
C GLY A 176 1.44 -21.13 11.55
N GLY A 177 1.34 -20.31 12.59
CA GLY A 177 1.51 -20.79 13.96
C GLY A 177 0.83 -19.89 14.99
N ILE A 178 0.64 -20.47 16.17
CA ILE A 178 0.19 -19.77 17.37
C ILE A 178 1.25 -19.98 18.44
N LEU A 179 1.76 -18.87 18.96
CA LEU A 179 2.63 -18.91 20.13
C LEU A 179 1.90 -18.35 21.35
N CYS A 180 2.23 -18.94 22.50
CA CYS A 180 1.71 -18.55 23.80
C CYS A 180 2.84 -17.98 24.66
N SER A 181 2.54 -16.92 25.40
CA SER A 181 3.42 -16.33 26.40
C SER A 181 2.70 -16.17 27.74
N GLU A 182 3.37 -16.59 28.81
CA GLU A 182 2.89 -16.47 30.19
C GLU A 182 3.56 -15.31 30.95
N ASP A 183 4.50 -14.60 30.31
CA ASP A 183 5.35 -13.57 30.90
C ASP A 183 5.31 -12.25 30.10
N GLU A 184 4.12 -11.91 29.60
CA GLU A 184 3.83 -10.71 28.80
C GLU A 184 4.72 -10.56 27.55
N GLY A 185 5.06 -11.66 26.90
CA GLY A 185 5.84 -11.70 25.68
C GLY A 185 7.35 -11.66 25.89
N ASN A 186 7.87 -11.97 27.08
CA ASN A 186 9.32 -12.13 27.26
C ASN A 186 9.80 -13.46 26.67
N THR A 187 9.00 -14.51 26.78
CA THR A 187 9.22 -15.83 26.17
C THR A 187 7.97 -16.33 25.46
N TRP A 188 8.17 -17.15 24.43
CA TRP A 188 7.10 -17.67 23.59
C TRP A 188 7.28 -19.17 23.37
N LYS A 189 6.18 -19.91 23.48
CA LYS A 189 6.11 -21.33 23.16
C LYS A 189 5.16 -21.53 21.99
N LEU A 190 5.60 -22.22 20.94
CA LEU A 190 4.70 -22.69 19.90
C LEU A 190 3.70 -23.69 20.51
N VAL A 191 2.41 -23.37 20.42
CA VAL A 191 1.32 -24.19 20.96
C VAL A 191 0.44 -24.79 19.87
N TYR A 192 0.55 -24.30 18.64
CA TYR A 192 -0.14 -24.80 17.46
C TYR A 192 0.62 -24.42 16.19
N ALA A 193 0.69 -25.33 15.23
CA ALA A 193 1.15 -25.07 13.86
C ALA A 193 0.00 -25.35 12.89
N SER A 194 -0.15 -24.53 11.86
CA SER A 194 -1.16 -24.73 10.84
C SER A 194 -0.93 -26.04 10.08
N PRO A 195 -1.97 -26.57 9.40
CA PRO A 195 -1.75 -27.50 8.30
C PRO A 195 -0.76 -26.93 7.28
N THR A 196 -0.14 -27.81 6.51
CA THR A 196 0.80 -27.48 5.45
C THR A 196 0.62 -28.44 4.29
N ASP A 197 0.80 -27.96 3.08
CA ASP A 197 0.86 -28.75 1.86
C ASP A 197 1.88 -28.12 0.90
N ALA A 198 2.11 -28.77 -0.25
CA ALA A 198 3.16 -28.35 -1.18
C ALA A 198 2.80 -27.12 -2.04
N GLN A 199 1.55 -26.66 -2.02
CA GLN A 199 1.00 -25.65 -2.95
C GLN A 199 0.45 -24.41 -2.23
N SER A 200 0.19 -24.49 -0.93
CA SER A 200 -0.54 -23.48 -0.16
C SER A 200 0.31 -22.86 0.93
N VAL A 201 0.26 -21.53 1.00
CA VAL A 201 0.86 -20.75 2.09
C VAL A 201 -0.21 -20.48 3.13
N PHE A 202 -0.21 -21.27 4.20
CA PHE A 202 -1.11 -21.08 5.34
C PHE A 202 -0.70 -19.90 6.21
N ARG A 203 -1.70 -19.19 6.74
CA ARG A 203 -1.54 -18.07 7.68
C ARG A 203 -2.55 -18.20 8.80
N ILE A 204 -2.14 -17.94 10.04
CA ILE A 204 -3.10 -17.69 11.12
C ILE A 204 -3.48 -16.22 11.08
N GLY A 205 -4.64 -15.90 10.50
CA GLY A 205 -5.07 -14.52 10.26
C GLY A 205 -5.60 -13.84 11.52
N SER A 206 -6.42 -14.54 12.29
CA SER A 206 -7.05 -13.98 13.49
C SER A 206 -7.21 -14.99 14.63
N LEU A 207 -7.22 -14.46 15.86
CA LEU A 207 -7.41 -15.16 17.12
C LEU A 207 -8.37 -14.35 18.00
N ILE A 208 -9.46 -14.95 18.45
CA ILE A 208 -10.45 -14.23 19.27
C ILE A 208 -10.92 -15.09 20.44
N THR A 209 -11.04 -14.46 21.60
CA THR A 209 -11.60 -15.09 22.80
C THR A 209 -13.10 -14.88 22.82
N PHE A 210 -13.87 -15.95 22.96
CA PHE A 210 -15.32 -15.92 23.09
C PHE A 210 -15.77 -17.03 24.03
N ARG A 211 -16.54 -16.70 25.08
CA ARG A 211 -17.08 -17.64 26.08
C ARG A 211 -16.08 -18.71 26.52
N ASP A 212 -15.00 -18.27 27.15
CA ASP A 212 -13.94 -19.10 27.74
C ASP A 212 -13.23 -20.05 26.75
N ARG A 213 -13.25 -19.70 25.47
CA ARG A 213 -12.56 -20.45 24.41
C ARG A 213 -11.82 -19.50 23.48
N LEU A 214 -10.71 -20.01 22.94
CA LEU A 214 -9.94 -19.32 21.91
C LEU A 214 -10.31 -19.88 20.54
N TYR A 215 -10.84 -19.03 19.68
CA TYR A 215 -11.21 -19.33 18.30
C TYR A 215 -10.14 -18.81 17.35
N VAL A 216 -9.79 -19.62 16.35
CA VAL A 216 -8.70 -19.37 15.41
C VAL A 216 -9.21 -19.49 13.99
N PHE A 217 -8.87 -18.50 13.18
CA PHE A 217 -9.31 -18.37 11.80
C PHE A 217 -8.11 -18.33 10.87
N PRO A 218 -7.67 -19.49 10.34
CA PRO A 218 -6.64 -19.55 9.33
C PRO A 218 -7.21 -19.20 7.95
N TYR A 219 -6.31 -18.83 7.05
CA TYR A 219 -6.57 -18.77 5.62
C TYR A 219 -5.33 -19.22 4.87
N ALA A 220 -5.47 -19.57 3.61
CA ALA A 220 -4.36 -19.94 2.75
C ALA A 220 -4.53 -19.38 1.35
N PHE A 221 -3.42 -19.27 0.64
CA PHE A 221 -3.40 -18.93 -0.78
C PHE A 221 -2.30 -19.71 -1.49
N SER A 222 -2.47 -19.92 -2.78
CA SER A 222 -1.53 -20.59 -3.67
C SER A 222 -1.11 -19.67 -4.80
N GLY A 223 0.18 -19.70 -5.14
CA GLY A 223 0.70 -19.01 -6.32
C GLY A 223 0.41 -19.81 -7.58
N MET A 224 -0.44 -19.29 -8.46
CA MET A 224 -0.84 -19.97 -9.70
C MET A 224 -0.48 -19.15 -10.93
N LYS A 225 -0.02 -19.82 -11.99
CA LYS A 225 0.11 -19.22 -13.33
C LYS A 225 -1.26 -19.14 -13.98
N LYS A 226 -1.38 -18.25 -14.98
CA LYS A 226 -2.66 -18.03 -15.67
C LYS A 226 -3.21 -19.31 -16.30
N GLU A 227 -2.34 -20.16 -16.82
CA GLU A 227 -2.69 -21.40 -17.50
C GLU A 227 -3.21 -22.49 -16.55
N GLU A 228 -2.94 -22.35 -15.25
CA GLU A 228 -3.42 -23.24 -14.18
C GLU A 228 -4.81 -22.83 -13.69
N ILE A 229 -5.26 -21.62 -14.03
CA ILE A 229 -6.55 -21.06 -13.63
C ILE A 229 -7.56 -21.27 -14.78
N PRO A 230 -8.79 -21.76 -14.52
CA PRO A 230 -9.80 -21.91 -15.57
C PRO A 230 -10.13 -20.58 -16.28
N GLU A 231 -10.32 -20.62 -17.60
CA GLU A 231 -10.50 -19.43 -18.44
C GLU A 231 -11.67 -18.52 -17.98
N GLU A 232 -12.72 -19.10 -17.41
CA GLU A 232 -13.88 -18.36 -16.89
C GLU A 232 -13.52 -17.38 -15.75
N TYR A 233 -12.43 -17.62 -15.02
CA TYR A 233 -11.97 -16.73 -13.95
C TYR A 233 -10.95 -15.69 -14.40
N HIS A 234 -10.41 -15.78 -15.62
CA HIS A 234 -9.34 -14.89 -16.10
C HIS A 234 -9.75 -13.42 -16.10
N TYR A 235 -11.04 -13.13 -16.24
CA TYR A 235 -11.57 -11.77 -16.20
C TYR A 235 -11.47 -11.11 -14.82
N TYR A 236 -11.41 -11.92 -13.74
CA TYR A 236 -11.37 -11.44 -12.36
C TYR A 236 -9.95 -11.28 -11.80
N LEU A 237 -8.94 -11.73 -12.54
CA LEU A 237 -7.53 -11.65 -12.13
C LEU A 237 -7.01 -10.20 -12.17
N SER A 238 -6.10 -9.89 -11.25
CA SER A 238 -5.47 -8.57 -11.11
C SER A 238 -4.01 -8.60 -11.55
N ASP A 239 -3.11 -8.10 -10.71
CA ASP A 239 -1.68 -7.99 -10.99
C ASP A 239 -0.99 -9.23 -10.40
N THR A 240 0.14 -9.65 -10.97
CA THR A 240 0.88 -10.81 -10.47
C THR A 240 1.87 -10.40 -9.37
N TYR A 241 2.14 -11.32 -8.46
CA TYR A 241 3.25 -11.29 -7.51
C TYR A 241 4.27 -12.35 -7.94
N GLU A 242 5.52 -11.96 -8.18
CA GLU A 242 6.57 -12.88 -8.64
C GLU A 242 6.16 -13.74 -9.86
N ASN A 243 5.42 -13.15 -10.80
CA ASN A 243 4.86 -13.80 -12.00
C ASN A 243 3.75 -14.84 -11.74
N GLN A 244 3.14 -14.84 -10.56
CA GLN A 244 2.01 -15.69 -10.21
C GLN A 244 0.83 -14.86 -9.71
N TYR A 245 -0.38 -15.37 -9.88
CA TYR A 245 -1.59 -14.86 -9.23
C TYR A 245 -1.70 -15.49 -7.84
N LEU A 246 -2.03 -14.69 -6.83
CA LEU A 246 -2.21 -15.17 -5.46
C LEU A 246 -3.67 -15.55 -5.28
N ILE A 247 -3.98 -16.83 -5.43
CA ILE A 247 -5.34 -17.35 -5.39
C ILE A 247 -5.64 -17.87 -3.99
N TYR A 248 -6.71 -17.39 -3.35
CA TYR A 248 -7.15 -17.97 -2.08
C TYR A 248 -7.48 -19.46 -2.24
N THR A 249 -7.01 -20.26 -1.29
CA THR A 249 -7.42 -21.66 -1.16
C THR A 249 -8.82 -21.68 -0.55
N GLU A 250 -9.81 -22.19 -1.28
CA GLU A 250 -11.13 -22.44 -0.73
C GLU A 250 -11.12 -23.61 0.27
N ASP A 251 -11.90 -23.48 1.34
CA ASP A 251 -12.07 -24.47 2.41
C ASP A 251 -10.71 -25.03 2.92
N PRO A 252 -9.79 -24.17 3.40
CA PRO A 252 -8.39 -24.55 3.68
C PRO A 252 -8.25 -25.58 4.82
N LEU A 253 -9.31 -25.82 5.58
CA LEU A 253 -9.39 -26.84 6.63
C LEU A 253 -10.32 -28.01 6.26
N GLY A 254 -10.69 -28.14 4.99
CA GLY A 254 -11.59 -29.19 4.50
C GLY A 254 -13.02 -28.98 4.98
N LEU A 255 -13.60 -29.97 5.66
CA LEU A 255 -14.99 -29.95 6.15
C LEU A 255 -15.20 -29.08 7.41
N THR A 256 -14.18 -28.36 7.87
CA THR A 256 -14.23 -27.53 9.08
C THR A 256 -13.76 -26.13 8.77
N ASP A 257 -14.14 -25.14 9.59
CA ASP A 257 -13.86 -23.73 9.27
C ASP A 257 -13.06 -23.02 10.36
N VAL A 258 -13.13 -23.54 11.59
CA VAL A 258 -12.57 -22.88 12.77
C VAL A 258 -11.80 -23.87 13.64
N ILE A 259 -10.67 -23.43 14.18
CA ILE A 259 -9.93 -24.20 15.19
C ILE A 259 -10.24 -23.60 16.56
N LEU A 260 -10.63 -24.45 17.50
CA LEU A 260 -11.05 -24.08 18.84
C LEU A 260 -10.08 -24.64 19.87
N PHE A 261 -9.75 -23.84 20.89
CA PHE A 261 -8.95 -24.24 22.03
C PHE A 261 -9.68 -23.98 23.35
N ASP A 262 -9.79 -25.02 24.17
CA ASP A 262 -10.50 -25.07 25.45
C ASP A 262 -9.55 -25.16 26.66
N GLU A 263 -8.34 -24.64 26.52
CA GLU A 263 -7.17 -24.81 27.43
C GLU A 263 -6.49 -26.18 27.39
N LYS A 264 -7.20 -27.25 26.98
CA LYS A 264 -6.68 -28.61 27.06
C LYS A 264 -6.31 -29.16 25.70
N LYS A 265 -7.12 -28.89 24.68
CA LYS A 265 -6.95 -29.46 23.34
C LYS A 265 -7.38 -28.49 22.25
N TRP A 266 -6.73 -28.64 21.11
CA TRP A 266 -7.14 -28.02 19.85
C TRP A 266 -8.16 -28.93 19.15
N GLN A 267 -9.24 -28.35 18.63
CA GLN A 267 -10.28 -29.07 17.92
C GLN A 267 -10.68 -28.33 16.66
N TYR A 268 -10.87 -29.06 15.57
CA TYR A 268 -11.45 -28.53 14.34
C TYR A 268 -12.96 -28.58 14.45
N VAL A 269 -13.63 -27.47 14.15
CA VAL A 269 -15.08 -27.31 14.28
C VAL A 269 -15.63 -26.72 13.00
N ASP A 270 -16.67 -27.37 12.47
CA ASP A 270 -17.54 -26.83 11.44
C ASP A 270 -18.59 -25.94 12.14
N LEU A 271 -18.49 -24.63 11.91
CA LEU A 271 -19.45 -23.65 12.43
C LEU A 271 -20.28 -23.04 11.30
N ILE A 272 -19.91 -23.26 10.04
CA ILE A 272 -20.39 -22.50 8.90
C ILE A 272 -20.83 -23.46 7.80
N GLN A 273 -22.12 -23.47 7.52
CA GLN A 273 -22.72 -24.34 6.49
C GLN A 273 -22.71 -23.68 5.09
N ILE A 274 -21.69 -22.88 4.79
CA ILE A 274 -21.52 -22.16 3.52
C ILE A 274 -20.23 -22.67 2.87
N PRO A 275 -20.26 -23.21 1.64
CA PRO A 275 -19.08 -23.81 1.02
C PRO A 275 -18.15 -22.79 0.35
N ASN A 276 -16.93 -23.22 0.03
CA ASN A 276 -15.88 -22.45 -0.65
C ASN A 276 -15.45 -21.21 0.13
N ILE A 277 -15.23 -21.34 1.44
CA ILE A 277 -14.77 -20.27 2.31
C ILE A 277 -13.29 -19.99 2.02
N CYS A 278 -12.97 -18.75 1.67
CA CYS A 278 -11.61 -18.31 1.41
C CYS A 278 -11.01 -17.56 2.60
N TYR A 279 -11.82 -16.75 3.30
CA TYR A 279 -11.35 -15.91 4.39
C TYR A 279 -12.48 -15.59 5.38
N ILE A 280 -12.13 -15.53 6.67
CA ILE A 280 -13.04 -15.20 7.78
C ILE A 280 -12.43 -14.04 8.59
N SER A 281 -13.15 -12.94 8.71
CA SER A 281 -12.80 -11.81 9.58
C SER A 281 -13.70 -11.79 10.82
N PRO A 282 -13.20 -12.23 11.99
CA PRO A 282 -14.01 -12.35 13.20
C PRO A 282 -13.95 -11.09 14.09
N PHE A 283 -15.02 -10.84 14.84
CA PHE A 283 -15.06 -9.88 15.95
C PHE A 283 -16.18 -10.25 16.94
N THR A 284 -16.10 -9.78 18.19
CA THR A 284 -17.16 -10.03 19.18
C THR A 284 -18.02 -8.79 19.39
N PHE A 285 -19.33 -8.97 19.46
CA PHE A 285 -20.27 -7.89 19.78
C PHE A 285 -21.52 -8.46 20.45
N LYS A 286 -21.98 -7.83 21.55
CA LYS A 286 -23.19 -8.25 22.29
C LYS A 286 -23.24 -9.75 22.64
N ASP A 287 -22.14 -10.26 23.18
CA ASP A 287 -21.99 -11.69 23.54
C ASP A 287 -22.27 -12.66 22.36
N LYS A 288 -21.95 -12.20 21.15
CA LYS A 288 -21.94 -13.01 19.94
C LYS A 288 -20.56 -12.91 19.28
N LEU A 289 -20.14 -14.00 18.67
CA LEU A 289 -19.01 -14.03 17.75
C LEU A 289 -19.55 -13.74 16.34
N ILE A 290 -19.18 -12.59 15.79
CA ILE A 290 -19.56 -12.17 14.45
C ILE A 290 -18.45 -12.54 13.48
N MET A 291 -18.81 -13.09 12.32
CA MET A 291 -17.86 -13.55 11.30
C MET A 291 -18.26 -12.96 9.95
N SER A 292 -17.37 -12.16 9.37
CA SER A 292 -17.51 -11.69 7.99
C SER A 292 -16.78 -12.65 7.06
N LEU A 293 -17.51 -13.26 6.13
CA LEU A 293 -16.98 -14.25 5.21
C LEU A 293 -16.68 -13.67 3.84
N LEU A 294 -15.66 -14.23 3.20
CA LEU A 294 -15.41 -14.19 1.77
C LEU A 294 -15.44 -15.62 1.23
N THR A 295 -16.31 -15.87 0.25
CA THR A 295 -16.51 -17.20 -0.33
C THR A 295 -16.46 -17.14 -1.86
N GLY A 296 -15.91 -18.15 -2.50
CA GLY A 296 -15.91 -18.29 -3.96
C GLY A 296 -14.77 -19.18 -4.43
N LYS A 297 -14.59 -19.24 -5.75
CA LYS A 297 -13.55 -20.06 -6.39
C LYS A 297 -12.58 -19.19 -7.16
N TYR A 298 -11.29 -19.53 -7.10
CA TYR A 298 -10.22 -18.80 -7.77
C TYR A 298 -10.24 -17.29 -7.48
N ILE A 299 -10.50 -16.92 -6.23
CA ILE A 299 -10.49 -15.51 -5.83
C ILE A 299 -9.03 -15.04 -5.75
N ASP A 300 -8.67 -14.12 -6.63
CA ASP A 300 -7.38 -13.45 -6.58
C ASP A 300 -7.34 -12.46 -5.40
N TYR A 301 -6.42 -12.70 -4.45
CA TYR A 301 -6.15 -11.87 -3.28
C TYR A 301 -5.96 -10.39 -3.65
N LEU A 302 -5.23 -10.11 -4.72
CA LEU A 302 -4.90 -8.73 -5.12
C LEU A 302 -6.09 -8.01 -5.77
N SER A 303 -7.07 -8.74 -6.30
CA SER A 303 -8.28 -8.17 -6.89
C SER A 303 -9.13 -7.41 -5.86
N LEU A 304 -9.09 -7.81 -4.58
CA LEU A 304 -9.86 -7.21 -3.48
C LEU A 304 -9.48 -5.74 -3.18
N LYS A 305 -8.32 -5.29 -3.68
CA LYS A 305 -7.95 -3.87 -3.67
C LYS A 305 -8.88 -3.02 -4.55
N LYS A 306 -9.46 -3.61 -5.61
CA LYS A 306 -10.33 -2.94 -6.58
C LYS A 306 -11.82 -3.04 -6.24
N GLY A 307 -12.20 -3.92 -5.31
CA GLY A 307 -13.59 -4.19 -4.92
C GLY A 307 -13.82 -5.70 -4.77
N LEU A 308 -15.06 -6.12 -4.56
CA LEU A 308 -15.42 -7.53 -4.56
C LEU A 308 -15.51 -8.02 -6.02
N PRO A 309 -14.71 -9.02 -6.46
CA PRO A 309 -14.79 -9.54 -7.81
C PRO A 309 -16.07 -10.37 -8.01
N GLY A 310 -16.52 -10.51 -9.26
CA GLY A 310 -17.80 -11.15 -9.57
C GLY A 310 -17.86 -12.66 -9.29
N ASN A 311 -16.72 -13.32 -9.07
CA ASN A 311 -16.62 -14.72 -8.64
C ASN A 311 -16.57 -14.89 -7.11
N ALA A 312 -16.79 -13.81 -6.35
CA ALA A 312 -16.81 -13.82 -4.90
C ALA A 312 -18.18 -13.43 -4.33
N SER A 313 -18.44 -13.85 -3.09
CA SER A 313 -19.62 -13.51 -2.31
C SER A 313 -19.24 -13.31 -0.85
N THR A 314 -20.06 -12.56 -0.12
CA THR A 314 -19.81 -12.18 1.26
C THR A 314 -21.04 -12.40 2.13
N PHE A 315 -20.81 -12.80 3.38
CA PHE A 315 -21.87 -13.06 4.35
C PHE A 315 -21.45 -12.60 5.74
N LEU A 316 -22.34 -11.93 6.47
CA LEU A 316 -22.14 -11.62 7.88
C LEU A 316 -22.89 -12.66 8.72
N LEU A 317 -22.16 -13.39 9.55
CA LEU A 317 -22.70 -14.42 10.43
C LEU A 317 -22.62 -14.00 11.89
N SER A 318 -23.55 -14.50 12.69
CA SER A 318 -23.57 -14.38 14.14
C SER A 318 -23.57 -15.77 14.76
N PHE A 319 -22.62 -16.05 15.65
CA PHE A 319 -22.55 -17.27 16.43
C PHE A 319 -22.78 -16.96 17.91
N ASN A 320 -23.78 -17.59 18.50
CA ASN A 320 -24.20 -17.34 19.88
C ASN A 320 -23.62 -18.33 20.88
N GLY A 321 -22.66 -19.17 20.50
CA GLY A 321 -22.11 -20.26 21.33
C GLY A 321 -22.71 -21.64 21.06
N GLU A 322 -23.87 -21.71 20.40
CA GLU A 322 -24.58 -22.96 20.09
C GLU A 322 -24.89 -23.08 18.59
N ALA A 323 -25.37 -22.00 17.97
CA ALA A 323 -25.78 -21.97 16.58
C ALA A 323 -25.25 -20.73 15.86
N THR A 324 -25.04 -20.90 14.56
CA THR A 324 -24.65 -19.84 13.63
C THR A 324 -25.85 -19.40 12.80
N GLU A 325 -26.08 -18.10 12.70
CA GLU A 325 -27.14 -17.48 11.90
C GLU A 325 -26.57 -16.48 10.89
N ILE A 326 -27.18 -16.38 9.71
CA ILE A 326 -26.85 -15.32 8.74
C ILE A 326 -27.58 -14.04 9.16
N LEU A 327 -26.85 -12.94 9.31
CA LEU A 327 -27.42 -11.62 9.54
C LEU A 327 -27.89 -11.03 8.20
N PRO A 328 -29.08 -10.40 8.13
CA PRO A 328 -29.61 -9.77 6.91
C PRO A 328 -28.92 -8.43 6.61
N PHE A 329 -27.60 -8.47 6.41
CA PHE A 329 -26.73 -7.32 6.22
C PHE A 329 -25.91 -7.47 4.93
N GLU A 330 -26.25 -6.65 3.93
CA GLU A 330 -25.58 -6.65 2.63
C GLU A 330 -24.39 -5.69 2.60
N TYR A 331 -23.24 -6.16 2.10
CA TYR A 331 -22.02 -5.39 1.90
C TYR A 331 -21.12 -6.10 0.88
N ASP A 332 -20.27 -5.37 0.17
CA ASP A 332 -19.27 -5.96 -0.73
C ASP A 332 -18.00 -6.31 0.04
N LEU A 333 -17.48 -5.37 0.84
CA LEU A 333 -16.28 -5.56 1.66
C LEU A 333 -16.41 -4.80 2.99
N ILE A 334 -15.94 -5.40 4.09
CA ILE A 334 -15.68 -4.68 5.34
C ILE A 334 -14.19 -4.30 5.34
N ARG A 335 -13.90 -3.01 5.45
CA ARG A 335 -12.54 -2.47 5.48
C ARG A 335 -12.00 -2.32 6.90
N ASP A 336 -12.86 -1.95 7.84
CA ASP A 336 -12.47 -1.73 9.23
C ASP A 336 -13.66 -1.90 10.19
N ILE A 337 -13.37 -2.26 11.44
CA ILE A 337 -14.33 -2.60 12.48
C ILE A 337 -13.95 -1.87 13.76
N VAL A 338 -14.85 -1.03 14.25
CA VAL A 338 -14.68 -0.30 15.51
C VAL A 338 -15.82 -0.62 16.46
N ILE A 339 -15.47 -1.11 17.64
CA ILE A 339 -16.42 -1.34 18.73
C ILE A 339 -16.14 -0.30 19.82
N LYS A 340 -17.15 0.51 20.13
CA LYS A 340 -17.08 1.53 21.20
C LYS A 340 -18.31 1.45 22.07
N LYS A 341 -18.10 1.18 23.36
CA LYS A 341 -19.18 1.01 24.35
C LYS A 341 -20.16 -0.07 23.89
N ASP A 342 -21.37 0.32 23.51
CA ASP A 342 -22.48 -0.51 23.07
C ASP A 342 -22.74 -0.43 21.56
N LYS A 343 -21.86 0.23 20.80
CA LYS A 343 -21.99 0.43 19.36
C LYS A 343 -20.96 -0.36 18.57
N LEU A 344 -21.42 -0.96 17.48
CA LEU A 344 -20.61 -1.51 16.41
C LEU A 344 -20.61 -0.53 15.25
N LEU A 345 -19.41 -0.20 14.76
CA LEU A 345 -19.17 0.62 13.59
C LEU A 345 -18.41 -0.20 12.55
N LEU A 346 -18.95 -0.27 11.34
CA LEU A 346 -18.32 -0.97 10.21
C LEU A 346 -18.00 0.05 9.12
N LEU A 347 -16.74 0.13 8.68
CA LEU A 347 -16.41 0.77 7.41
C LEU A 347 -16.65 -0.25 6.30
N ILE A 348 -17.66 -0.04 5.47
CA ILE A 348 -18.01 -0.95 4.37
C ILE A 348 -17.86 -0.28 3.01
N LEU A 349 -17.57 -1.10 2.00
CA LEU A 349 -17.85 -0.82 0.60
C LEU A 349 -19.16 -1.51 0.23
N LYS A 350 -20.06 -0.80 -0.42
CA LYS A 350 -21.29 -1.34 -1.01
C LYS A 350 -21.63 -0.56 -2.27
N ASP A 351 -21.85 -1.24 -3.38
CA ASP A 351 -22.25 -0.63 -4.67
C ASP A 351 -21.28 0.49 -5.10
N TYR A 352 -19.98 0.27 -4.91
CA TYR A 352 -18.88 1.23 -5.15
C TYR A 352 -18.84 2.46 -4.21
N ASP A 353 -19.76 2.56 -3.26
CA ASP A 353 -19.82 3.63 -2.26
C ASP A 353 -19.34 3.16 -0.88
N TYR A 354 -18.69 4.06 -0.15
CA TYR A 354 -18.20 3.78 1.19
C TYR A 354 -19.14 4.32 2.26
N PHE A 355 -19.43 3.50 3.25
CA PHE A 355 -20.29 3.84 4.38
C PHE A 355 -19.59 3.51 5.69
N ILE A 356 -19.79 4.35 6.70
CA ILE A 356 -19.70 3.93 8.09
C ILE A 356 -21.09 3.48 8.50
N VAL A 357 -21.26 2.23 8.88
CA VAL A 357 -22.54 1.71 9.35
C VAL A 357 -22.49 1.53 10.86
N GLU A 358 -23.49 2.06 11.55
CA GLU A 358 -23.64 1.96 13.00
C GLU A 358 -24.81 1.04 13.36
N THR A 359 -24.60 0.17 14.35
CA THR A 359 -25.68 -0.58 15.02
C THR A 359 -25.42 -0.73 16.52
N GLN A 360 -26.50 -0.95 17.28
CA GLN A 360 -26.47 -1.26 18.71
C GLN A 360 -27.03 -2.66 19.02
N ASP A 361 -27.61 -3.35 18.03
CA ASP A 361 -28.39 -4.58 18.22
C ASP A 361 -28.20 -5.63 17.10
N LEU A 362 -27.46 -5.30 16.03
CA LEU A 362 -27.27 -6.11 14.80
C LEU A 362 -28.52 -6.23 13.91
N GLU A 363 -29.59 -5.53 14.25
CA GLU A 363 -30.86 -5.54 13.53
C GLU A 363 -31.11 -4.18 12.86
N ASN A 364 -30.93 -3.10 13.62
CA ASN A 364 -31.12 -1.73 13.19
C ASN A 364 -29.79 -1.10 12.78
N TRP A 365 -29.69 -0.68 11.52
CA TRP A 365 -28.47 -0.15 10.92
C TRP A 365 -28.65 1.29 10.44
N LYS A 366 -27.78 2.19 10.90
CA LYS A 366 -27.68 3.57 10.41
C LYS A 366 -26.51 3.69 9.46
N TYR A 367 -26.73 4.32 8.31
CA TYR A 367 -25.72 4.42 7.26
C TYR A 367 -25.22 5.86 7.15
N TYR A 368 -23.90 6.03 7.29
CA TYR A 368 -23.21 7.30 7.11
C TYR A 368 -22.31 7.21 5.88
N MET A 369 -22.80 7.71 4.75
CA MET A 369 -22.07 7.72 3.50
C MET A 369 -20.89 8.69 3.57
N ILE A 370 -19.73 8.21 3.16
CA ILE A 370 -18.52 9.01 2.95
C ILE A 370 -18.62 9.64 1.56
N PRO A 371 -18.42 10.97 1.40
CA PRO A 371 -18.48 11.61 0.09
C PRO A 371 -17.60 10.90 -0.94
N ARG A 372 -18.12 10.65 -2.15
CA ARG A 372 -17.40 9.97 -3.26
C ARG A 372 -16.08 10.63 -3.67
N GLY A 373 -15.88 11.90 -3.32
CA GLY A 373 -14.60 12.60 -3.47
C GLY A 373 -13.50 12.06 -2.54
N ILE A 374 -13.86 11.49 -1.39
CA ILE A 374 -12.97 10.78 -0.46
C ILE A 374 -12.95 9.30 -0.83
N ARG A 375 -12.25 8.98 -1.92
CA ARG A 375 -12.06 7.59 -2.35
C ARG A 375 -11.05 6.90 -1.45
N THR A 376 -11.16 5.57 -1.40
CA THR A 376 -10.26 4.65 -0.69
C THR A 376 -10.04 4.94 0.81
N PRO A 377 -11.12 5.09 1.61
CA PRO A 377 -11.01 5.01 3.06
C PRO A 377 -10.52 3.61 3.45
N LYS A 378 -9.59 3.56 4.40
CA LYS A 378 -8.96 2.32 4.89
C LYS A 378 -9.32 2.02 6.34
N SER A 379 -9.44 3.05 7.17
CA SER A 379 -9.68 2.92 8.61
C SER A 379 -10.65 3.97 9.12
N ILE A 380 -11.31 3.66 10.23
CA ILE A 380 -12.20 4.57 10.95
C ILE A 380 -11.90 4.56 12.45
N GLU A 381 -12.35 5.60 13.14
CA GLU A 381 -12.41 5.63 14.60
C GLU A 381 -13.50 6.61 15.06
N PHE A 382 -13.97 6.47 16.30
CA PHE A 382 -15.08 7.27 16.82
C PHE A 382 -14.82 7.75 18.25
N ASP A 383 -14.85 9.07 18.45
CA ASP A 383 -14.63 9.70 19.76
C ASP A 383 -15.90 9.84 20.63
N GLY A 384 -17.04 9.31 20.17
CA GLY A 384 -18.34 9.51 20.80
C GLY A 384 -19.15 10.66 20.20
N SER A 385 -18.52 11.53 19.42
CA SER A 385 -19.15 12.70 18.79
C SER A 385 -18.91 12.79 17.28
N SER A 386 -17.75 12.32 16.82
CA SER A 386 -17.28 12.49 15.44
C SER A 386 -16.56 11.23 14.98
N PHE A 387 -16.72 10.95 13.69
CA PHE A 387 -15.97 9.92 12.99
C PHE A 387 -14.63 10.47 12.53
N TYR A 388 -13.60 9.66 12.65
CA TYR A 388 -12.32 9.82 11.99
C TYR A 388 -12.24 8.82 10.85
N VAL A 389 -11.69 9.22 9.71
CA VAL A 389 -11.56 8.40 8.52
C VAL A 389 -10.15 8.56 7.97
N GLY A 390 -9.36 7.48 8.00
CA GLY A 390 -8.04 7.40 7.38
C GLY A 390 -8.16 6.92 5.95
N THR A 391 -7.41 7.52 5.01
CA THR A 391 -7.44 7.14 3.60
C THR A 391 -6.13 6.52 3.13
N GLU A 392 -6.19 5.79 2.02
CA GLU A 392 -5.00 5.29 1.32
C GLU A 392 -4.07 6.42 0.85
N GLY A 393 -4.64 7.59 0.52
CA GLY A 393 -3.88 8.79 0.18
C GLY A 393 -3.29 9.54 1.39
N GLY A 394 -3.43 9.01 2.61
CA GLY A 394 -2.77 9.50 3.82
C GLY A 394 -3.43 10.69 4.53
N ASN A 395 -4.52 11.24 4.01
CA ASN A 395 -5.31 12.22 4.75
C ASN A 395 -6.13 11.52 5.85
N ILE A 396 -6.27 12.20 6.98
CA ILE A 396 -7.18 11.79 8.06
C ILE A 396 -8.29 12.83 8.15
N PHE A 397 -9.53 12.43 7.86
CA PHE A 397 -10.70 13.29 7.93
C PHE A 397 -11.41 13.14 9.27
N LYS A 398 -11.90 14.25 9.81
CA LYS A 398 -12.86 14.28 10.93
C LYS A 398 -14.23 14.70 10.41
N SER A 399 -15.29 14.02 10.84
CA SER A 399 -16.66 14.47 10.58
C SER A 399 -16.98 15.71 11.41
N ILE A 400 -17.60 16.69 10.76
CA ILE A 400 -17.97 17.98 11.37
C ILE A 400 -19.47 18.27 11.26
N GLY A 401 -20.22 17.31 10.73
CA GLY A 401 -21.66 17.38 10.56
C GLY A 401 -22.16 16.26 9.66
N THR A 402 -23.48 16.11 9.63
CA THR A 402 -24.18 15.15 8.79
C THR A 402 -25.37 15.83 8.11
N LYS A 403 -25.74 15.34 6.94
CA LYS A 403 -26.93 15.75 6.20
C LYS A 403 -27.75 14.50 5.89
N GLU A 404 -29.03 14.49 6.24
CA GLU A 404 -29.92 13.39 5.88
C GLU A 404 -30.06 13.29 4.36
N LEU A 405 -29.97 12.07 3.83
CA LEU A 405 -30.05 11.79 2.41
C LEU A 405 -31.48 11.45 2.02
N THR A 406 -32.13 12.40 1.35
CA THR A 406 -33.46 12.22 0.77
C THR A 406 -33.40 11.89 -0.73
N ASP A 407 -32.27 12.16 -1.39
CA ASP A 407 -32.00 11.83 -2.80
C ASP A 407 -30.47 11.67 -3.01
N SER A 408 -30.07 10.65 -3.75
CA SER A 408 -28.67 10.29 -4.06
C SER A 408 -28.12 10.97 -5.32
N SER A 409 -28.97 11.64 -6.11
CA SER A 409 -28.59 12.21 -7.41
C SER A 409 -27.54 13.33 -7.38
N SER A 410 -27.28 13.96 -6.22
CA SER A 410 -26.37 15.11 -6.07
C SER A 410 -25.02 14.81 -5.41
N LEU A 411 -24.69 13.54 -5.17
CA LEU A 411 -23.58 13.12 -4.28
C LEU A 411 -22.17 13.30 -4.86
N ASP A 412 -22.02 13.30 -6.19
CA ASP A 412 -20.69 13.35 -6.85
C ASP A 412 -19.97 14.69 -6.68
N ASN A 413 -20.70 15.75 -6.33
CA ASN A 413 -20.17 17.11 -6.20
C ASN A 413 -19.67 17.44 -4.80
N GLU A 414 -19.88 16.56 -3.82
CA GLU A 414 -19.51 16.81 -2.43
C GLU A 414 -18.00 16.67 -2.23
N LYS A 415 -17.37 17.75 -1.77
CA LYS A 415 -15.92 17.86 -1.60
C LYS A 415 -15.58 18.10 -0.12
N PRO A 416 -14.41 17.64 0.37
CA PRO A 416 -14.00 17.96 1.73
C PRO A 416 -13.81 19.46 1.93
N LEU A 417 -14.20 19.97 3.10
CA LEU A 417 -13.99 21.39 3.45
C LEU A 417 -12.51 21.74 3.53
N LYS A 418 -11.70 20.82 4.08
CA LYS A 418 -10.27 20.96 4.24
C LYS A 418 -9.58 19.69 3.82
N PHE A 419 -8.45 19.81 3.13
CA PHE A 419 -7.58 18.69 2.81
C PHE A 419 -6.12 19.14 2.73
N PHE A 420 -5.23 18.15 2.75
CA PHE A 420 -3.80 18.33 2.52
C PHE A 420 -3.39 17.58 1.26
N GLY A 421 -2.49 18.15 0.48
CA GLY A 421 -1.92 17.52 -0.70
C GLY A 421 -0.40 17.49 -0.63
N ALA A 422 0.19 16.45 -1.20
CA ALA A 422 1.63 16.26 -1.27
C ALA A 422 2.02 15.68 -2.63
N ALA A 423 3.08 16.20 -3.25
CA ALA A 423 3.55 15.69 -4.53
C ALA A 423 5.01 16.05 -4.81
N GLU A 424 5.78 15.06 -5.25
CA GLU A 424 7.12 15.28 -5.83
C GLU A 424 7.06 15.46 -7.35
N LEU A 425 6.05 14.84 -7.98
CA LEU A 425 5.87 14.78 -9.43
C LEU A 425 4.53 15.40 -9.85
N PRO A 426 4.45 16.00 -11.06
CA PRO A 426 3.21 16.51 -11.63
C PRO A 426 2.03 15.56 -11.60
N ARG A 427 2.26 14.28 -11.92
CA ARG A 427 1.21 13.25 -11.96
C ARG A 427 0.50 13.02 -10.62
N ASP A 428 1.17 13.36 -9.52
CA ASP A 428 0.67 13.22 -8.15
C ASP A 428 0.15 14.56 -7.58
N GLY A 429 0.18 15.64 -8.37
CA GLY A 429 -0.09 17.01 -7.93
C GLY A 429 -1.56 17.37 -7.73
N LYS A 430 -2.50 16.58 -8.26
CA LYS A 430 -3.95 16.82 -8.13
C LYS A 430 -4.49 16.21 -6.85
N TRP A 431 -5.11 17.04 -6.01
CA TRP A 431 -5.77 16.63 -4.77
C TRP A 431 -7.14 17.28 -4.67
N TYR A 432 -8.19 16.47 -4.65
CA TYR A 432 -9.58 16.89 -4.50
C TYR A 432 -9.95 18.06 -5.44
N TRP A 433 -10.03 19.28 -4.92
CA TRP A 433 -10.40 20.49 -5.64
C TRP A 433 -9.23 21.46 -5.88
N ALA A 434 -7.98 20.98 -5.86
CA ALA A 434 -6.83 21.76 -6.30
C ALA A 434 -5.77 20.89 -6.98
N ALA A 435 -4.87 21.51 -7.75
CA ALA A 435 -3.76 20.83 -8.38
C ALA A 435 -2.51 21.70 -8.41
N ILE A 436 -1.37 21.12 -8.05
CA ILE A 436 -0.06 21.78 -8.18
C ILE A 436 0.30 21.80 -9.67
N THR A 437 0.61 22.99 -10.19
CA THR A 437 1.00 23.20 -11.59
C THR A 437 2.45 23.67 -11.72
N GLY A 438 3.12 23.99 -10.61
CA GLY A 438 4.50 24.44 -10.61
C GLY A 438 5.19 24.27 -9.26
N TRP A 439 6.45 23.81 -9.31
CA TRP A 439 7.31 23.59 -8.16
C TRP A 439 8.41 24.65 -8.09
N ARG A 440 8.83 25.01 -6.87
CA ARG A 440 10.03 25.85 -6.67
C ARG A 440 11.31 25.05 -6.88
N LYS A 441 11.35 23.82 -6.36
CA LYS A 441 12.39 22.82 -6.54
C LYS A 441 11.73 21.55 -7.07
N TRP A 442 11.89 21.30 -8.36
CA TRP A 442 11.39 20.11 -9.02
C TRP A 442 12.03 18.84 -8.42
N GLY A 443 11.30 17.72 -8.42
CA GLY A 443 11.77 16.45 -7.85
C GLY A 443 11.87 16.43 -6.32
N LYS A 444 11.46 17.52 -5.65
CA LYS A 444 11.37 17.62 -4.20
C LYS A 444 9.91 17.71 -3.78
N LEU A 445 9.61 17.15 -2.61
CA LEU A 445 8.26 17.16 -2.06
C LEU A 445 7.70 18.59 -2.00
N ALA A 446 6.55 18.79 -2.63
CA ALA A 446 5.71 19.95 -2.43
C ALA A 446 4.53 19.57 -1.56
N ARG A 447 4.13 20.49 -0.68
CA ARG A 447 3.00 20.29 0.24
C ARG A 447 2.08 21.49 0.17
N PHE A 448 0.79 21.23 0.35
CA PHE A 448 -0.18 22.29 0.55
C PHE A 448 -1.37 21.82 1.37
N SER A 449 -2.13 22.78 1.87
CA SER A 449 -3.46 22.54 2.39
C SER A 449 -4.43 23.54 1.79
N CYS A 450 -5.65 23.11 1.51
CA CYS A 450 -6.73 23.99 1.10
C CYS A 450 -7.90 23.84 2.07
N GLU A 451 -8.53 24.97 2.44
CA GLU A 451 -9.64 25.03 3.39
C GLU A 451 -10.68 26.05 2.93
N VAL A 452 -11.95 25.65 2.87
CA VAL A 452 -13.09 26.57 2.76
C VAL A 452 -13.54 26.99 4.16
N ARG A 453 -13.60 28.29 4.38
CA ARG A 453 -14.14 28.91 5.59
C ARG A 453 -15.42 29.68 5.31
N LYS A 454 -16.15 29.99 6.38
CA LYS A 454 -17.37 30.81 6.34
C LYS A 454 -17.12 32.14 5.58
N LYS A 455 -18.17 32.67 4.97
CA LYS A 455 -18.16 33.94 4.20
C LYS A 455 -17.30 33.88 2.93
N ASN A 456 -17.33 32.75 2.20
CA ASN A 456 -16.62 32.57 0.93
C ASN A 456 -15.10 32.81 1.00
N VAL A 457 -14.46 32.34 2.06
CA VAL A 457 -13.01 32.47 2.22
C VAL A 457 -12.35 31.14 1.89
N ILE A 458 -11.37 31.13 0.99
CA ILE A 458 -10.52 29.99 0.69
C ILE A 458 -9.14 30.29 1.27
N ASN A 459 -8.66 29.43 2.16
CA ASN A 459 -7.32 29.51 2.71
C ASN A 459 -6.45 28.41 2.11
N VAL A 460 -5.26 28.79 1.66
CA VAL A 460 -4.25 27.89 1.14
C VAL A 460 -2.94 28.12 1.88
N VAL A 461 -2.28 27.05 2.28
CA VAL A 461 -0.89 27.07 2.78
C VAL A 461 -0.06 26.26 1.80
N THR A 462 1.11 26.75 1.41
CA THR A 462 1.96 26.12 0.39
C THR A 462 3.42 26.02 0.83
N GLU A 463 4.07 24.95 0.41
CA GLU A 463 5.50 24.70 0.57
C GLU A 463 6.06 24.11 -0.73
N ASN A 464 7.19 24.65 -1.21
CA ASN A 464 7.82 24.26 -2.47
C ASN A 464 6.95 24.42 -3.74
N ILE A 465 5.91 25.26 -3.71
CA ILE A 465 5.01 25.51 -4.84
C ILE A 465 5.24 26.91 -5.43
N THR A 466 5.16 27.02 -6.76
CA THR A 466 5.19 28.27 -7.52
C THR A 466 3.91 28.53 -8.30
N SER A 467 3.13 27.50 -8.64
CA SER A 467 1.78 27.68 -9.18
C SER A 467 0.82 26.55 -8.80
N LEU A 468 -0.45 26.89 -8.66
CA LEU A 468 -1.54 26.02 -8.20
C LEU A 468 -2.84 26.41 -8.88
N SER A 469 -3.61 25.45 -9.37
CA SER A 469 -5.01 25.62 -9.75
C SER A 469 -5.92 25.28 -8.57
N ILE A 470 -6.90 26.14 -8.30
CA ILE A 470 -7.95 25.91 -7.30
C ILE A 470 -9.29 25.83 -8.03
N TYR A 471 -9.89 24.65 -8.05
CA TYR A 471 -11.22 24.42 -8.59
C TYR A 471 -12.24 24.75 -7.50
N ILE A 472 -13.18 25.65 -7.78
CA ILE A 472 -14.06 26.18 -6.74
C ILE A 472 -15.07 25.11 -6.31
N PRO A 473 -15.11 24.70 -5.03
CA PRO A 473 -16.12 23.77 -4.53
C PRO A 473 -17.46 24.51 -4.38
N LEU A 474 -18.24 24.56 -5.46
CA LEU A 474 -19.48 25.34 -5.54
C LEU A 474 -20.59 24.88 -4.59
N THR A 475 -20.47 23.68 -3.99
CA THR A 475 -21.35 23.23 -2.89
C THR A 475 -21.12 24.00 -1.60
N GLU A 476 -19.94 24.61 -1.43
CA GLU A 476 -19.53 25.32 -0.21
C GLU A 476 -19.32 26.83 -0.42
N ILE A 477 -19.21 27.27 -1.68
CA ILE A 477 -18.96 28.66 -2.06
C ILE A 477 -20.13 29.23 -2.86
N ASP A 478 -20.73 30.33 -2.37
CA ASP A 478 -21.76 31.06 -3.11
C ASP A 478 -21.11 32.00 -4.14
N LYS A 479 -20.97 31.55 -5.38
CA LYS A 479 -20.32 32.33 -6.46
C LYS A 479 -20.91 33.73 -6.73
N ARG A 480 -22.12 34.04 -6.24
CA ARG A 480 -22.76 35.36 -6.37
C ARG A 480 -22.18 36.39 -5.40
N LYS A 481 -21.47 35.95 -4.36
CA LYS A 481 -20.80 36.82 -3.38
C LYS A 481 -19.29 36.84 -3.65
N PRO A 482 -18.59 37.92 -3.27
CA PRO A 482 -17.13 37.96 -3.39
C PRO A 482 -16.47 36.77 -2.70
N VAL A 483 -15.53 36.13 -3.38
CA VAL A 483 -14.68 35.06 -2.86
C VAL A 483 -13.33 35.66 -2.50
N GLU A 484 -12.86 35.42 -1.28
CA GLU A 484 -11.56 35.86 -0.80
C GLU A 484 -10.61 34.66 -0.74
N LEU A 485 -9.53 34.71 -1.51
CA LEU A 485 -8.46 33.71 -1.46
C LEU A 485 -7.28 34.26 -0.68
N LYS A 486 -6.84 33.50 0.32
CA LYS A 486 -5.60 33.75 1.06
C LYS A 486 -4.60 32.64 0.80
N ILE A 487 -3.37 33.00 0.46
CA ILE A 487 -2.27 32.05 0.31
C ILE A 487 -1.18 32.42 1.32
N ASN A 488 -0.79 31.49 2.18
CA ASN A 488 0.16 31.70 3.29
C ASN A 488 -0.22 32.91 4.16
N ASN A 489 -1.51 33.02 4.49
CA ASN A 489 -2.14 34.13 5.25
C ASN A 489 -2.15 35.50 4.55
N GLU A 490 -1.60 35.63 3.35
CA GLU A 490 -1.67 36.87 2.56
C GLU A 490 -2.90 36.86 1.63
N LYS A 491 -3.60 37.99 1.52
CA LYS A 491 -4.74 38.12 0.62
C LYS A 491 -4.25 38.13 -0.82
N ALA A 492 -4.45 37.04 -1.54
CA ALA A 492 -4.05 36.88 -2.93
C ALA A 492 -5.13 37.37 -3.92
N PHE A 493 -6.41 37.20 -3.57
CA PHE A 493 -7.53 37.58 -4.44
C PHE A 493 -8.78 37.90 -3.62
N LYS A 494 -9.60 38.85 -4.11
CA LYS A 494 -10.93 39.13 -3.56
C LYS A 494 -11.84 39.75 -4.62
N ASP A 495 -12.73 38.97 -5.20
CA ASP A 495 -13.71 39.43 -6.20
C ASP A 495 -14.84 38.39 -6.36
N THR A 496 -15.91 38.75 -7.07
CA THR A 496 -16.95 37.83 -7.54
C THR A 496 -16.42 36.90 -8.63
N LEU A 497 -16.88 35.65 -8.64
CA LEU A 497 -16.44 34.65 -9.63
C LEU A 497 -17.18 34.75 -10.97
N GLY A 498 -18.41 35.28 -11.00
CA GLY A 498 -19.22 35.27 -12.23
C GLY A 498 -19.47 33.84 -12.74
N GLY A 499 -19.11 33.58 -14.00
CA GLY A 499 -19.19 32.26 -14.63
C GLY A 499 -18.00 31.34 -14.39
N PHE A 500 -16.91 31.84 -13.80
CA PHE A 500 -15.65 31.12 -13.64
C PHE A 500 -15.71 30.07 -12.52
N THR A 501 -14.99 28.97 -12.72
CA THR A 501 -14.97 27.78 -11.83
C THR A 501 -13.58 27.46 -11.27
N GLU A 502 -12.57 28.25 -11.64
CA GLU A 502 -11.18 28.03 -11.26
C GLU A 502 -10.49 29.35 -10.91
N LEU A 503 -9.58 29.30 -9.95
CA LEU A 503 -8.58 30.33 -9.70
C LEU A 503 -7.19 29.76 -10.00
N ILE A 504 -6.51 30.34 -10.97
CA ILE A 504 -5.17 29.95 -11.41
C ILE A 504 -4.18 30.87 -10.68
N CYS A 505 -3.41 30.30 -9.76
CA CYS A 505 -2.52 31.03 -8.88
C CYS A 505 -1.07 30.83 -9.33
N THR A 506 -0.38 31.92 -9.64
CA THR A 506 1.03 31.89 -10.05
C THR A 506 1.83 32.88 -9.22
N LYS A 507 2.95 32.42 -8.66
CA LYS A 507 3.85 33.28 -7.90
C LYS A 507 4.62 34.19 -8.86
N GLY A 508 4.55 35.50 -8.64
CA GLY A 508 5.30 36.47 -9.45
C GLY A 508 6.79 36.48 -9.15
N ASN A 509 7.52 37.41 -9.78
CA ASN A 509 8.95 37.65 -9.48
C ASN A 509 9.16 38.23 -8.06
N GLY A 510 8.11 38.76 -7.43
CA GLY A 510 8.04 39.10 -6.01
C GLY A 510 7.30 38.01 -5.21
N ILE A 511 7.36 38.08 -3.88
CA ILE A 511 6.69 37.10 -2.99
C ILE A 511 5.16 37.01 -3.23
N SER A 512 4.58 38.01 -3.91
CA SER A 512 3.14 38.12 -4.21
C SER A 512 2.64 37.09 -5.24
N TRP A 513 1.36 36.73 -5.07
CA TRP A 513 0.62 35.84 -5.97
C TRP A 513 -0.19 36.64 -6.99
N ASN A 514 -0.07 36.28 -8.27
CA ASN A 514 -1.02 36.66 -9.30
C ASN A 514 -2.14 35.60 -9.37
N VAL A 515 -3.38 36.03 -9.51
CA VAL A 515 -4.55 35.15 -9.52
C VAL A 515 -5.44 35.50 -10.72
N GLU A 516 -5.60 34.54 -11.62
CA GLU A 516 -6.46 34.63 -12.80
C GLU A 516 -7.70 33.74 -12.63
N LYS A 517 -8.81 34.11 -13.28
CA LYS A 517 -10.05 33.31 -13.25
C LYS A 517 -10.08 32.39 -14.47
N GLY A 518 -10.36 31.11 -14.24
CA GLY A 518 -10.44 30.07 -15.27
C GLY A 518 -11.78 29.35 -15.28
N MET A 519 -11.96 28.49 -16.28
CA MET A 519 -13.14 27.63 -16.46
C MET A 519 -12.82 26.14 -16.23
N GLY A 520 -11.64 25.84 -15.69
CA GLY A 520 -11.24 24.46 -15.40
C GLY A 520 -12.09 23.82 -14.31
N THR A 521 -12.07 22.48 -14.30
CA THR A 521 -12.66 21.67 -13.23
C THR A 521 -11.66 20.60 -12.80
N ALA A 522 -11.79 20.11 -11.57
CA ALA A 522 -10.91 19.07 -11.06
C ALA A 522 -10.98 17.80 -11.91
N GLU A 523 -12.16 17.47 -12.42
CA GLU A 523 -12.44 16.27 -13.22
C GLU A 523 -11.77 16.33 -14.60
N ARG A 524 -11.60 17.53 -15.18
CA ARG A 524 -10.96 17.75 -16.48
C ARG A 524 -9.48 18.10 -16.40
N PHE A 525 -8.92 18.20 -15.19
CA PHE A 525 -7.52 18.52 -15.02
C PHE A 525 -6.62 17.39 -15.53
N HIS A 526 -5.68 17.76 -16.39
CA HIS A 526 -4.57 16.91 -16.80
C HIS A 526 -3.27 17.61 -16.42
N TYR A 527 -2.40 16.88 -15.73
CA TYR A 527 -1.09 17.40 -15.38
C TYR A 527 -0.22 17.55 -16.63
N GLN A 528 0.70 18.51 -16.59
CA GLN A 528 1.73 18.67 -17.61
C GLN A 528 3.03 18.05 -17.09
N ARG A 529 3.64 17.20 -17.89
CA ARG A 529 4.95 16.60 -17.56
C ARG A 529 6.03 17.68 -17.54
N LYS A 530 6.99 17.52 -16.63
CA LYS A 530 8.15 18.43 -16.57
C LYS A 530 9.28 17.89 -17.42
N ILE A 531 9.49 18.45 -18.62
CA ILE A 531 10.69 18.14 -19.42
C ILE A 531 11.94 18.68 -18.71
N ILE A 532 12.94 17.80 -18.53
CA ILE A 532 14.21 18.09 -17.88
C ILE A 532 15.42 17.90 -18.80
N GLY A 533 15.26 17.20 -19.92
CA GLY A 533 16.35 16.94 -20.87
C GLY A 533 15.88 16.22 -22.13
N ASN A 534 16.83 15.69 -22.89
CA ASN A 534 16.59 14.99 -24.16
C ASN A 534 17.55 13.81 -24.33
N THR A 535 17.21 12.82 -25.14
CA THR A 535 18.16 11.79 -25.61
C THR A 535 18.06 11.61 -27.12
N LYS A 536 19.21 11.50 -27.80
CA LYS A 536 19.29 11.28 -29.25
C LYS A 536 19.19 9.81 -29.66
N ILE A 537 19.33 8.91 -28.70
CA ILE A 537 19.32 7.46 -28.88
C ILE A 537 18.27 6.82 -27.96
N ASP A 538 17.79 5.65 -28.37
CA ASP A 538 17.03 4.78 -27.47
C ASP A 538 18.00 4.08 -26.51
N LEU A 539 17.70 4.12 -25.22
CA LEU A 539 18.42 3.42 -24.17
C LEU A 539 17.53 2.30 -23.64
N ALA A 540 17.78 1.07 -24.09
CA ALA A 540 17.05 -0.11 -23.65
C ALA A 540 17.72 -0.75 -22.42
N GLY A 541 16.98 -1.62 -21.73
CA GLY A 541 17.51 -2.48 -20.67
C GLY A 541 18.13 -3.79 -21.18
N GLU A 542 18.21 -3.98 -22.50
CA GLU A 542 18.74 -5.20 -23.13
C GLU A 542 20.26 -5.16 -23.30
N GLU A 543 20.87 -6.34 -23.38
CA GLU A 543 22.31 -6.57 -23.15
C GLU A 543 23.23 -6.10 -24.29
N ASP A 544 22.72 -5.96 -25.52
CA ASP A 544 23.53 -5.67 -26.73
C ASP A 544 23.29 -4.26 -27.33
N ALA A 545 22.50 -3.40 -26.68
CA ALA A 545 22.25 -2.01 -27.08
C ALA A 545 22.99 -1.01 -26.15
N PRO A 546 23.10 0.30 -26.49
CA PRO A 546 23.49 1.32 -25.52
C PRO A 546 22.60 1.19 -24.27
N SER A 547 23.16 0.64 -23.20
CA SER A 547 22.36 0.20 -22.07
C SER A 547 22.04 1.40 -21.18
N ILE A 548 20.79 1.50 -20.76
CA ILE A 548 20.38 2.51 -19.77
C ILE A 548 21.18 2.35 -18.47
N GLY A 549 21.67 1.14 -18.17
CA GLY A 549 22.49 0.87 -17.00
C GLY A 549 23.87 1.50 -17.05
N SER A 550 24.55 1.46 -18.20
CA SER A 550 25.84 2.15 -18.38
C SER A 550 25.68 3.67 -18.17
N PHE A 551 24.59 4.25 -18.69
CA PHE A 551 24.29 5.67 -18.44
C PHE A 551 24.09 5.97 -16.95
N VAL A 552 23.31 5.16 -16.24
CA VAL A 552 23.11 5.37 -14.79
C VAL A 552 24.44 5.22 -14.04
N ALA A 553 25.28 4.26 -14.40
CA ALA A 553 26.61 4.10 -13.83
C ALA A 553 27.50 5.33 -14.11
N ASP A 554 27.47 5.90 -15.33
CA ASP A 554 28.16 7.15 -15.66
C ASP A 554 27.69 8.31 -14.79
N VAL A 555 26.38 8.43 -14.56
CA VAL A 555 25.80 9.46 -13.68
C VAL A 555 26.30 9.29 -12.24
N LEU A 556 26.30 8.07 -11.70
CA LEU A 556 26.82 7.81 -10.35
C LEU A 556 28.29 8.19 -10.24
N LYS A 557 29.12 7.74 -11.20
CA LYS A 557 30.55 8.04 -11.26
C LYS A 557 30.79 9.56 -11.29
N TRP A 558 30.08 10.28 -12.15
CA TRP A 558 30.15 11.73 -12.27
C TRP A 558 29.74 12.44 -10.97
N ALA A 559 28.59 12.06 -10.40
CA ALA A 559 27.99 12.76 -9.26
C ALA A 559 28.86 12.75 -8.01
N VAL A 560 29.69 11.71 -7.82
CA VAL A 560 30.57 11.57 -6.66
C VAL A 560 32.06 11.59 -7.03
N SER A 561 32.40 11.94 -8.28
CA SER A 561 33.78 11.97 -8.80
C SER A 561 34.56 10.68 -8.52
N ALA A 562 33.92 9.53 -8.71
CA ALA A 562 34.53 8.22 -8.52
C ALA A 562 35.39 7.79 -9.73
N ASP A 563 36.30 6.84 -9.50
CA ASP A 563 37.09 6.23 -10.58
C ASP A 563 36.22 5.29 -11.43
N ALA A 564 35.30 4.60 -10.78
CA ALA A 564 34.40 3.64 -11.40
C ALA A 564 33.00 3.66 -10.75
N ALA A 565 32.02 3.08 -11.43
CA ALA A 565 30.70 2.83 -10.86
C ALA A 565 30.17 1.45 -11.25
N ILE A 566 29.43 0.83 -10.34
CA ILE A 566 28.77 -0.46 -10.54
C ILE A 566 27.34 -0.39 -10.01
N ILE A 567 26.36 -0.78 -10.82
CA ILE A 567 24.96 -0.86 -10.43
C ILE A 567 24.35 -2.22 -10.81
N PRO A 568 23.38 -2.74 -10.05
CA PRO A 568 22.66 -3.95 -10.40
C PRO A 568 21.70 -3.68 -11.57
N GLN A 569 21.67 -4.57 -12.55
CA GLN A 569 20.73 -4.47 -13.67
C GLN A 569 19.27 -4.59 -13.21
N SER A 570 19.01 -5.41 -12.18
CA SER A 570 17.70 -5.54 -11.54
C SER A 570 17.20 -4.26 -10.85
N GLY A 571 18.06 -3.27 -10.64
CA GLY A 571 17.64 -1.95 -10.15
C GLY A 571 16.92 -1.10 -11.21
N ILE A 572 17.09 -1.44 -12.49
CA ILE A 572 16.57 -0.69 -13.63
C ILE A 572 15.21 -1.27 -14.03
N LYS A 573 14.18 -0.44 -13.93
CA LYS A 573 12.79 -0.84 -14.21
C LYS A 573 12.38 -0.63 -15.66
N ARG A 574 12.93 0.40 -16.31
CA ARG A 574 12.61 0.71 -17.71
C ARG A 574 13.72 1.49 -18.41
N GLY A 575 13.73 1.43 -19.73
CA GLY A 575 14.61 2.23 -20.59
C GLY A 575 14.11 3.66 -20.81
N LEU A 576 14.91 4.45 -21.52
CA LEU A 576 14.55 5.79 -22.01
C LEU A 576 14.43 5.79 -23.53
N LYS A 577 13.34 6.36 -24.05
CA LYS A 577 13.14 6.51 -25.50
C LYS A 577 13.79 7.78 -26.01
N LYS A 578 14.24 7.75 -27.27
CA LYS A 578 14.67 8.91 -28.04
C LYS A 578 13.62 10.02 -27.97
N GLY A 579 14.07 11.23 -27.68
CA GLY A 579 13.23 12.41 -27.55
C GLY A 579 13.34 13.06 -26.18
N ASP A 580 12.29 13.78 -25.79
CA ASP A 580 12.26 14.53 -24.55
C ASP A 580 12.16 13.60 -23.34
N ILE A 581 12.98 13.91 -22.33
CA ILE A 581 13.01 13.20 -21.06
C ILE A 581 12.32 14.06 -20.02
N ALA A 582 11.25 13.53 -19.44
CA ALA A 582 10.54 14.18 -18.36
C ALA A 582 11.05 13.72 -16.99
N LEU A 583 10.75 14.51 -15.96
CA LEU A 583 11.08 14.20 -14.58
C LEU A 583 10.53 12.84 -14.15
N GLU A 584 9.30 12.51 -14.56
CA GLU A 584 8.67 11.23 -14.27
C GLU A 584 9.44 10.06 -14.90
N ASP A 585 10.13 10.28 -16.03
CA ASP A 585 10.96 9.24 -16.64
C ASP A 585 12.12 8.81 -15.74
N ILE A 586 12.71 9.76 -15.02
CA ILE A 586 13.80 9.47 -14.07
C ILE A 586 13.29 8.70 -12.85
N PHE A 587 12.16 9.14 -12.30
CA PHE A 587 11.59 8.50 -11.10
C PHE A 587 11.06 7.09 -11.36
N ASP A 588 10.64 6.80 -12.59
CA ASP A 588 10.18 5.48 -12.99
C ASP A 588 11.31 4.56 -13.48
N LEU A 589 12.49 5.11 -13.78
CA LEU A 589 13.63 4.37 -14.33
C LEU A 589 14.26 3.45 -13.29
N HIS A 590 14.36 3.90 -12.04
CA HIS A 590 15.09 3.19 -10.99
C HIS A 590 14.38 3.29 -9.63
N HIS A 591 14.70 2.37 -8.72
CA HIS A 591 14.28 2.48 -7.32
C HIS A 591 14.90 3.73 -6.63
N ARG A 592 14.30 4.18 -5.53
CA ARG A 592 14.75 5.37 -4.77
C ARG A 592 16.01 5.09 -3.93
N ASN A 593 17.08 4.70 -4.60
CA ASN A 593 18.33 4.31 -3.97
C ASN A 593 19.23 5.53 -3.72
N THR A 594 20.09 5.41 -2.71
CA THR A 594 21.16 6.38 -2.41
C THR A 594 22.51 5.92 -2.96
N ILE A 595 23.35 6.87 -3.37
CA ILE A 595 24.70 6.59 -3.85
C ILE A 595 25.60 6.28 -2.65
N ARG A 596 26.25 5.12 -2.73
CA ARG A 596 27.29 4.66 -1.80
C ARG A 596 28.62 4.62 -2.51
N THR A 597 29.71 4.67 -1.76
CA THR A 597 31.05 4.49 -2.34
C THR A 597 31.92 3.62 -1.44
N PHE A 598 32.83 2.87 -2.05
CA PHE A 598 33.84 2.08 -1.34
C PHE A 598 35.17 2.13 -2.09
N ARG A 599 36.26 1.82 -1.38
CA ARG A 599 37.60 1.72 -1.97
C ARG A 599 38.00 0.26 -2.10
N VAL A 600 38.59 -0.09 -3.23
CA VAL A 600 38.99 -1.47 -3.50
C VAL A 600 40.23 -1.53 -4.40
N LYS A 601 41.10 -2.53 -4.22
CA LYS A 601 42.22 -2.78 -5.15
C LYS A 601 41.71 -3.34 -6.48
N GLY A 602 42.37 -3.02 -7.58
CA GLY A 602 41.96 -3.50 -8.90
C GLY A 602 41.96 -5.02 -9.01
N ALA A 603 42.88 -5.72 -8.33
CA ALA A 603 42.86 -7.18 -8.25
C ALA A 603 41.55 -7.70 -7.64
N GLU A 604 41.02 -7.00 -6.64
CA GLU A 604 39.75 -7.33 -6.00
C GLU A 604 38.55 -6.98 -6.87
N LEU A 605 38.57 -5.78 -7.46
CA LEU A 605 37.55 -5.36 -8.41
C LEU A 605 37.41 -6.37 -9.56
N TYR A 606 38.53 -6.90 -10.04
CA TYR A 606 38.54 -7.97 -11.04
C TYR A 606 37.86 -9.25 -10.51
N ARG A 607 38.17 -9.69 -9.28
CA ARG A 607 37.51 -10.86 -8.65
C ARG A 607 36.00 -10.66 -8.52
N MET A 608 35.57 -9.48 -8.08
CA MET A 608 34.16 -9.13 -7.96
C MET A 608 33.44 -9.22 -9.31
N MET A 609 34.05 -8.72 -10.39
CA MET A 609 33.46 -8.80 -11.74
C MET A 609 33.46 -10.22 -12.30
N ASP A 610 34.53 -11.00 -12.05
CA ASP A 610 34.58 -12.42 -12.45
C ASP A 610 33.53 -13.26 -11.71
N PHE A 611 33.27 -12.96 -10.44
CA PHE A 611 32.16 -13.54 -9.70
C PHE A 611 30.80 -13.11 -10.26
N ASN A 612 30.64 -11.81 -10.57
CA ASN A 612 29.37 -11.26 -11.03
C ASN A 612 28.89 -11.88 -12.35
N ILE A 613 29.79 -12.07 -13.33
CA ILE A 613 29.42 -12.67 -14.63
C ILE A 613 28.95 -14.13 -14.53
N LYS A 614 29.18 -14.78 -13.38
CA LYS A 614 28.75 -16.16 -13.08
C LYS A 614 27.41 -16.21 -12.34
N GLN A 615 26.88 -15.07 -11.91
CA GLN A 615 25.57 -14.98 -11.25
C GLN A 615 24.43 -15.05 -12.26
N ASN A 616 23.22 -15.35 -11.79
CA ASN A 616 22.01 -15.31 -12.62
C ASN A 616 21.77 -13.92 -13.25
N GLU A 617 20.98 -13.87 -14.33
CA GLU A 617 20.70 -12.62 -15.07
C GLU A 617 20.19 -11.48 -14.18
N ASN A 618 19.39 -11.79 -13.16
CA ASN A 618 18.85 -10.82 -12.20
C ASN A 618 19.90 -10.20 -11.27
N ARG A 619 21.10 -10.77 -11.21
CA ARG A 619 22.22 -10.31 -10.38
C ARG A 619 23.39 -9.75 -11.20
N LEU A 620 23.28 -9.70 -12.53
CA LEU A 620 24.29 -9.05 -13.35
C LEU A 620 24.34 -7.55 -13.09
N CYS A 621 25.53 -6.99 -13.17
CA CYS A 621 25.78 -5.56 -12.96
C CYS A 621 26.17 -4.85 -14.26
N GLN A 622 25.88 -3.54 -14.28
CA GLN A 622 26.29 -2.59 -15.30
C GLN A 622 27.37 -1.68 -14.70
N ILE A 623 28.30 -1.22 -15.55
CA ILE A 623 29.55 -0.59 -15.09
C ILE A 623 29.84 0.73 -15.80
N SER A 624 30.71 1.52 -15.20
CA SER A 624 31.36 2.68 -15.82
C SER A 624 32.76 2.89 -15.24
N GLY A 625 33.70 3.44 -16.04
CA GLY A 625 35.06 3.80 -15.60
C GLY A 625 36.12 2.71 -15.83
N PHE A 626 35.70 1.51 -16.20
CA PHE A 626 36.55 0.44 -16.71
C PHE A 626 35.77 -0.42 -17.70
N ASN A 627 36.49 -1.17 -18.51
CA ASN A 627 35.95 -2.05 -19.54
C ASN A 627 36.51 -3.47 -19.39
N PHE A 628 35.69 -4.47 -19.68
CA PHE A 628 36.14 -5.86 -19.82
C PHE A 628 35.33 -6.64 -20.86
N THR A 629 35.93 -7.69 -21.40
CA THR A 629 35.30 -8.65 -22.31
C THR A 629 35.24 -10.01 -21.62
N TYR A 630 34.08 -10.68 -21.64
CA TYR A 630 33.95 -12.03 -21.08
C TYR A 630 33.32 -13.03 -22.05
N ARG A 631 33.69 -14.30 -21.85
CA ARG A 631 33.20 -15.45 -22.61
C ARG A 631 31.89 -15.94 -22.01
N ILE A 632 30.87 -16.11 -22.84
CA ILE A 632 29.63 -16.79 -22.45
C ILE A 632 29.80 -18.29 -22.68
N ALA A 633 29.62 -19.09 -21.63
CA ALA A 633 29.59 -20.55 -21.68
C ALA A 633 28.15 -21.08 -21.68
N ASN A 634 27.98 -22.39 -21.93
CA ASN A 634 26.66 -23.05 -21.88
C ASN A 634 26.06 -23.01 -20.46
N GLU A 635 26.91 -23.10 -19.45
CA GLU A 635 26.54 -22.94 -18.04
C GLU A 635 27.10 -21.60 -17.57
N GLN A 636 26.25 -20.74 -17.01
CA GLN A 636 26.61 -19.37 -16.62
C GLN A 636 27.78 -19.32 -15.62
N GLU A 637 27.88 -20.31 -14.75
CA GLU A 637 28.98 -20.48 -13.77
C GLU A 637 30.36 -20.64 -14.42
N LYS A 638 30.40 -21.03 -15.69
CA LYS A 638 31.64 -21.21 -16.48
C LYS A 638 32.02 -19.96 -17.27
N ASN A 639 31.29 -18.86 -17.13
CA ASN A 639 31.68 -17.58 -17.72
C ASN A 639 33.04 -17.11 -17.18
N SER A 640 33.84 -16.47 -18.02
CA SER A 640 35.19 -16.02 -17.64
C SER A 640 35.60 -14.74 -18.35
N ILE A 641 36.23 -13.80 -17.63
CA ILE A 641 36.81 -12.59 -18.22
C ILE A 641 38.02 -12.96 -19.09
N VAL A 642 38.11 -12.44 -20.32
CA VAL A 642 39.23 -12.69 -21.25
C VAL A 642 40.10 -11.46 -21.52
N GLU A 643 39.54 -10.27 -21.34
CA GLU A 643 40.24 -9.00 -21.51
C GLU A 643 39.69 -8.02 -20.47
N SER A 644 40.55 -7.25 -19.83
CA SER A 644 40.15 -6.24 -18.85
C SER A 644 41.10 -5.07 -18.85
N SER A 645 40.56 -3.88 -18.65
CA SER A 645 41.31 -2.63 -18.45
C SER A 645 41.54 -2.30 -16.97
N ILE A 646 41.10 -3.16 -16.06
CA ILE A 646 41.32 -2.99 -14.62
C ILE A 646 42.81 -3.20 -14.33
N ASP A 647 43.47 -2.19 -13.77
CA ASP A 647 44.86 -2.28 -13.29
C ASP A 647 44.87 -2.97 -11.92
N PRO A 648 45.45 -4.17 -11.78
CA PRO A 648 45.42 -4.91 -10.53
C PRO A 648 46.06 -4.19 -9.33
N ALA A 649 47.03 -3.30 -9.56
CA ALA A 649 47.78 -2.63 -8.51
C ALA A 649 47.12 -1.32 -8.03
N ARG A 650 46.33 -0.69 -8.90
CA ARG A 650 45.62 0.56 -8.63
C ARG A 650 44.54 0.35 -7.56
N GLU A 651 44.33 1.37 -6.72
CA GLU A 651 43.14 1.46 -5.88
C GLU A 651 42.08 2.30 -6.58
N TYR A 652 40.84 1.83 -6.56
CA TYR A 652 39.68 2.45 -7.17
C TYR A 652 38.72 2.92 -6.09
N LEU A 653 38.25 4.16 -6.20
CA LEU A 653 37.01 4.61 -5.58
C LEU A 653 35.85 4.20 -6.48
N VAL A 654 34.96 3.34 -5.98
CA VAL A 654 33.83 2.80 -6.73
C VAL A 654 32.53 3.37 -6.18
N ALA A 655 31.70 3.92 -7.06
CA ALA A 655 30.33 4.34 -6.74
C ALA A 655 29.33 3.20 -6.99
N THR A 656 28.35 3.06 -6.10
CA THR A 656 27.28 2.07 -6.23
C THR A 656 26.00 2.54 -5.52
N THR A 657 25.01 1.66 -5.38
CA THR A 657 23.73 1.93 -4.71
C THR A 657 23.64 1.23 -3.36
N ASP A 658 22.92 1.82 -2.41
CA ASP A 658 22.60 1.18 -1.12
C ASP A 658 21.94 -0.19 -1.25
N TYR A 659 21.09 -0.38 -2.26
CA TYR A 659 20.53 -1.70 -2.59
C TYR A 659 21.62 -2.75 -2.85
N LEU A 660 22.64 -2.41 -3.65
CA LEU A 660 23.73 -3.34 -3.95
C LEU A 660 24.58 -3.62 -2.71
N VAL A 661 24.83 -2.59 -1.90
CA VAL A 661 25.58 -2.72 -0.64
C VAL A 661 24.92 -3.71 0.31
N ARG A 662 23.59 -3.66 0.48
CA ARG A 662 22.85 -4.59 1.36
C ARG A 662 22.90 -6.04 0.89
N ARG A 663 23.32 -6.29 -0.36
CA ARG A 663 23.31 -7.62 -1.00
C ARG A 663 24.68 -7.99 -1.54
N MET A 664 25.74 -7.34 -1.06
CA MET A 664 27.03 -7.36 -1.72
C MET A 664 27.62 -8.76 -1.84
N GLU A 665 27.54 -9.55 -0.76
CA GLU A 665 27.98 -10.96 -0.76
C GLU A 665 27.29 -11.78 -1.86
N SER A 666 25.98 -11.60 -2.06
CA SER A 666 25.25 -12.33 -3.11
C SER A 666 25.57 -11.88 -4.54
N PHE A 667 26.09 -10.66 -4.71
CA PHE A 667 26.42 -10.09 -6.03
C PHE A 667 27.90 -10.26 -6.40
N PHE A 668 28.79 -10.25 -5.40
CA PHE A 668 30.25 -10.20 -5.59
C PHE A 668 31.04 -11.22 -4.74
N GLY A 669 30.39 -11.98 -3.85
CA GLY A 669 31.03 -13.00 -3.03
C GLY A 669 31.84 -12.45 -1.85
N ASP A 670 31.74 -11.15 -1.58
CA ASP A 670 32.46 -10.47 -0.49
C ASP A 670 31.66 -9.26 0.01
N GLU A 671 32.01 -8.75 1.19
CA GLU A 671 31.49 -7.51 1.75
C GLU A 671 32.52 -6.38 1.66
N VAL A 672 32.05 -5.13 1.56
CA VAL A 672 32.94 -3.97 1.63
C VAL A 672 32.39 -2.90 2.56
N ASN A 673 33.31 -2.19 3.22
CA ASN A 673 32.97 -1.01 3.99
C ASN A 673 32.59 0.14 3.05
N CYS A 674 31.33 0.57 3.12
CA CYS A 674 30.78 1.61 2.27
C CYS A 674 30.51 2.92 3.04
N GLU A 675 30.75 4.05 2.38
CA GLU A 675 30.35 5.38 2.84
C GLU A 675 29.03 5.80 2.16
N ASN A 676 28.12 6.41 2.93
CA ASN A 676 26.92 7.06 2.36
C ASN A 676 27.26 8.47 1.87
N ARG A 677 26.93 8.78 0.61
CA ARG A 677 27.12 10.13 0.07
C ARG A 677 25.90 11.04 0.28
N ASN A 678 24.78 10.52 0.80
CA ASN A 678 23.53 11.26 1.03
C ASN A 678 22.98 11.95 -0.23
N ILE A 679 23.23 11.36 -1.40
CA ILE A 679 22.72 11.79 -2.70
C ILE A 679 21.87 10.64 -3.24
N SER A 680 20.63 10.90 -3.61
CA SER A 680 19.82 9.90 -4.32
C SER A 680 20.22 9.81 -5.80
N VAL A 681 20.02 8.63 -6.39
CA VAL A 681 20.26 8.43 -7.83
C VAL A 681 19.43 9.41 -8.67
N ASN A 682 18.17 9.64 -8.30
CA ASN A 682 17.29 10.56 -9.03
C ASN A 682 17.80 12.01 -8.99
N GLU A 683 18.28 12.48 -7.82
CA GLU A 683 18.89 13.81 -7.71
C GLU A 683 20.15 13.93 -8.58
N ALA A 684 21.00 12.92 -8.58
CA ALA A 684 22.19 12.89 -9.42
C ALA A 684 21.84 12.96 -10.91
N MET A 685 20.82 12.21 -11.36
CA MET A 685 20.34 12.27 -12.74
C MET A 685 19.74 13.64 -13.09
N MET A 686 19.00 14.25 -12.18
CA MET A 686 18.44 15.59 -12.38
C MET A 686 19.53 16.67 -12.52
N GLU A 687 20.56 16.63 -11.67
CA GLU A 687 21.69 17.55 -11.79
C GLU A 687 22.52 17.25 -13.05
N TRP A 688 22.65 15.99 -13.46
CA TRP A 688 23.30 15.63 -14.72
C TRP A 688 22.56 16.24 -15.92
N PHE A 689 21.24 16.10 -16.00
CA PHE A 689 20.45 16.70 -17.08
C PHE A 689 20.47 18.23 -17.07
N LYS A 690 20.59 18.85 -15.89
CA LYS A 690 20.74 20.29 -15.77
C LYS A 690 22.09 20.78 -16.30
N GLU A 691 23.15 20.00 -16.10
CA GLU A 691 24.51 20.31 -16.58
C GLU A 691 24.68 20.02 -18.09
N PHE A 692 24.28 18.82 -18.53
CA PHE A 692 24.58 18.34 -19.88
C PHE A 692 23.39 18.42 -20.86
N GLY A 693 22.16 18.43 -20.37
CA GLY A 693 20.93 18.61 -21.14
C GLY A 693 20.52 17.45 -22.06
N THR A 694 21.46 16.82 -22.75
CA THR A 694 21.19 15.82 -23.79
C THR A 694 22.12 14.62 -23.71
N ILE A 695 21.56 13.41 -23.76
CA ILE A 695 22.33 12.18 -23.97
C ILE A 695 22.57 12.01 -25.48
N THR A 696 23.83 11.96 -25.89
CA THR A 696 24.23 11.83 -27.30
C THR A 696 24.79 10.46 -27.64
N GLN A 697 25.62 9.91 -26.76
CA GLN A 697 26.27 8.60 -26.89
C GLN A 697 26.49 7.99 -25.50
N ILE A 698 26.47 6.66 -25.43
CA ILE A 698 26.81 5.88 -24.24
C ILE A 698 27.75 4.76 -24.69
N GLU A 699 28.88 4.61 -24.00
CA GLU A 699 29.81 3.51 -24.25
C GLU A 699 29.50 2.35 -23.31
N SER A 700 29.37 1.14 -23.85
CA SER A 700 29.26 -0.06 -23.01
C SER A 700 30.66 -0.49 -22.55
N GLY A 701 30.86 -0.54 -21.23
CA GLY A 701 32.09 -1.08 -20.64
C GLY A 701 32.18 -2.61 -20.71
N ILE A 702 31.09 -3.32 -21.01
CA ILE A 702 31.05 -4.79 -21.05
C ILE A 702 30.88 -5.27 -22.48
N LYS A 703 31.76 -6.16 -22.91
CA LYS A 703 31.64 -6.88 -24.19
C LYS A 703 31.49 -8.38 -23.96
N ARG A 704 30.60 -8.99 -24.73
CA ARG A 704 30.30 -10.42 -24.68
C ARG A 704 30.72 -11.08 -25.97
N PHE A 705 31.29 -12.28 -25.89
CA PHE A 705 31.49 -13.09 -27.09
C PHE A 705 30.99 -14.52 -26.87
N LYS A 706 30.16 -14.98 -27.81
CA LYS A 706 29.73 -16.38 -27.93
C LYS A 706 30.66 -17.08 -28.92
N GLN A 707 31.27 -18.19 -28.51
CA GLN A 707 31.96 -19.05 -29.46
C GLN A 707 30.88 -19.80 -30.26
N ARG A 708 30.92 -19.70 -31.59
CA ARG A 708 30.03 -20.47 -32.47
C ARG A 708 30.32 -21.96 -32.40
#